data_AF-A0A7K4B1H8-F1
#
_entry.id   AF-A0A7K4B1H8-F1
#
_cell.length_a   1.000
_cell.length_b   1.000
_cell.length_c   1.000
_cell.angle_alpha   90.00
_cell.angle_beta   90.00
_cell.angle_gamma   90.00
#
_symmetry.space_group_name_H-M   'P 1'
#
loop_
_entity.id
_entity.type
_entity.pdbx_description
1 polymer ?
#
loop_
_entity_poly.entity_id
_entity_poly.type
_entity_poly.pdbx_seq_one_letter_code
_entity_poly.pdbx_strand_id
1 'polypeptide(L)'
;MAYVHRIEVRYNTDPRLKVRTERISSLGFPIDELHVIEVYTISTNLRDFSPDELHDIAALLTNPVVESFTIDKATIANFDTAIEVGFLPGVTDNVGTTARQTIEDYTGRKFGPGEGVYSSLLYLALGRLTPEQAQKLSSTLANTLINRVHIKTRKEYGTEGMDIVVPLVKLPDLPSAIEVDLETEDEELVRIGKEGIADPGTGLRRGPLALDLAQMHAIRDYFRSEGRRPTDVEIESLAQTWSEHCKHTIFASPMDDDMPEGLYKTCIKAATNTIRAQKGDKDICLSVFSDNSGGIIFDDEYLVTHKVETHNSPSALDPFGGALTGIVGVNRDTIGFGLGAKPCINIYGFCVGDPESSPDLYRGENRANPVLSPRRILDGLVSGVGAGGNCSGIPTPQGFAWFDDRYIGKPLVFAGTVGIMPRTDGVRKLYEKCARPGDYIVMAGGRVGKDGIHGATFSSEALDPESPVTAVQIGDPITQKKLSDAIVNEARDRCLYTSITDNGAGGISCSVAEMARECNGCHVFLDKVPLKYPGMAPWEIWVSESQERMTLAVPPEKLDEFMELLATRDVEATVIGKFTDTGRCVVEYNGTIVMDVGLTFLHDGLPVKFLKTSPPGKGKAGPLPQVPENLEETLLSMLKRKNICSKEFISIQYDHTVLGGHVLGPLQGTGRVQGVAS
;
A
#
# COMPACT_ATOMS: atom_id res chain seq x y z
N MET A 1 16.26 20.06 -23.87
CA MET A 1 16.34 18.67 -24.40
C MET A 1 16.83 17.82 -23.26
N ALA A 2 16.16 16.69 -22.99
CA ALA A 2 16.64 15.71 -22.02
C ALA A 2 17.69 14.82 -22.70
N TYR A 3 18.77 14.53 -22.00
CA TYR A 3 19.70 13.46 -22.35
C TYR A 3 19.11 12.15 -21.84
N VAL A 4 19.02 11.14 -22.70
CA VAL A 4 18.40 9.86 -22.35
C VAL A 4 19.31 8.72 -22.78
N HIS A 5 19.65 7.85 -21.84
CA HIS A 5 20.45 6.65 -22.07
C HIS A 5 19.69 5.40 -21.66
N ARG A 6 19.94 4.32 -22.38
CA ARG A 6 19.35 3.00 -22.13
C ARG A 6 20.47 1.99 -21.86
N ILE A 7 20.42 1.37 -20.69
CA ILE A 7 21.31 0.27 -20.32
C ILE A 7 20.46 -1.01 -20.30
N GLU A 8 20.86 -2.03 -21.05
CA GLU A 8 20.23 -3.35 -21.01
C GLU A 8 21.18 -4.33 -20.34
N VAL A 9 20.74 -4.98 -19.26
CA VAL A 9 21.51 -5.95 -18.47
C VAL A 9 20.91 -7.34 -18.65
N ARG A 10 21.75 -8.31 -19.01
CA ARG A 10 21.31 -9.68 -19.29
C ARG A 10 22.21 -10.70 -18.60
N TYR A 11 21.65 -11.85 -18.25
CA TYR A 11 22.43 -13.00 -17.82
C TYR A 11 23.24 -13.60 -18.99
N ASN A 12 24.49 -13.93 -18.73
CA ASN A 12 25.34 -14.69 -19.65
C ASN A 12 24.86 -16.14 -19.75
N THR A 13 24.37 -16.69 -18.64
CA THR A 13 23.69 -17.99 -18.56
C THR A 13 22.63 -17.89 -17.47
N ASP A 14 21.36 -17.75 -17.85
CA ASP A 14 20.27 -17.57 -16.89
C ASP A 14 19.85 -18.92 -16.27
N PRO A 15 20.13 -19.18 -14.98
CA PRO A 15 19.76 -20.45 -14.34
C PRO A 15 18.23 -20.63 -14.24
N ARG A 16 17.46 -19.56 -14.42
CA ARG A 16 15.99 -19.56 -14.33
C ARG A 16 15.31 -19.76 -15.69
N LEU A 17 16.05 -19.74 -16.79
CA LEU A 17 15.51 -19.82 -18.16
C LEU A 17 14.57 -21.02 -18.31
N LYS A 18 15.02 -22.21 -17.92
CA LYS A 18 14.25 -23.46 -18.04
C LYS A 18 12.93 -23.38 -17.27
N VAL A 19 12.99 -23.05 -15.97
CA VAL A 19 11.80 -22.99 -15.10
C VAL A 19 10.81 -21.92 -15.59
N ARG A 20 11.31 -20.76 -16.01
CA ARG A 20 10.48 -19.67 -16.56
C ARG A 20 9.78 -20.11 -17.84
N THR A 21 10.51 -20.74 -18.74
CA THR A 21 10.00 -21.25 -20.02
C THR A 21 8.95 -22.33 -19.79
N GLU A 22 9.21 -23.31 -18.93
CA GLU A 22 8.26 -24.37 -18.58
C GLU A 22 6.98 -23.81 -17.96
N ARG A 23 7.11 -22.81 -17.06
CA ARG A 23 5.95 -22.14 -16.45
C ARG A 23 5.07 -21.48 -17.49
N ILE A 24 5.63 -20.68 -18.39
CA ILE A 24 4.84 -20.00 -19.43
C ILE A 24 4.29 -20.99 -20.45
N SER A 25 5.06 -22.01 -20.84
CA SER A 25 4.58 -23.08 -21.72
C SER A 25 3.40 -23.84 -21.13
N SER A 26 3.41 -24.09 -19.80
CA SER A 26 2.31 -24.76 -19.10
C SER A 26 0.98 -23.99 -19.15
N LEU A 27 1.03 -22.67 -19.42
CA LEU A 27 -0.15 -21.83 -19.63
C LEU A 27 -0.70 -21.90 -21.07
N GLY A 28 -0.11 -22.74 -21.93
CA GLY A 28 -0.54 -22.97 -23.31
C GLY A 28 0.12 -22.06 -24.35
N PHE A 29 1.20 -21.35 -24.01
CA PHE A 29 1.95 -20.54 -24.96
C PHE A 29 3.02 -21.39 -25.68
N PRO A 30 3.05 -21.41 -27.03
CA PRO A 30 4.01 -22.20 -27.79
C PRO A 30 5.37 -21.50 -27.90
N ILE A 31 6.11 -21.49 -26.79
CA ILE A 31 7.46 -20.92 -26.70
C ILE A 31 8.51 -22.02 -26.47
N ASP A 32 9.69 -21.83 -27.05
CA ASP A 32 10.86 -22.68 -26.87
C ASP A 32 11.78 -22.13 -25.78
N GLU A 33 11.92 -20.80 -25.70
CA GLU A 33 12.72 -20.11 -24.68
C GLU A 33 12.11 -18.74 -24.34
N LEU A 34 12.20 -18.34 -23.07
CA LEU A 34 11.84 -16.99 -22.62
C LEU A 34 12.98 -16.33 -21.84
N HIS A 35 13.75 -15.50 -22.53
CA HIS A 35 14.81 -14.70 -21.93
C HIS A 35 14.25 -13.43 -21.32
N VAL A 36 14.90 -12.95 -20.26
CA VAL A 36 14.55 -11.70 -19.58
C VAL A 36 15.80 -10.84 -19.49
N ILE A 37 15.63 -9.57 -19.83
CA ILE A 37 16.63 -8.52 -19.81
C ILE A 37 16.10 -7.41 -18.90
N GLU A 38 16.93 -6.97 -17.98
CA GLU A 38 16.64 -5.80 -17.15
C GLU A 38 17.07 -4.56 -17.89
N VAL A 39 16.23 -3.53 -17.87
CA VAL A 39 16.47 -2.31 -18.63
C VAL A 39 16.43 -1.13 -17.66
N TYR A 40 17.43 -0.26 -17.76
CA TYR A 40 17.52 0.99 -17.02
C TYR A 40 17.55 2.15 -18.01
N THR A 41 16.52 2.99 -17.97
CA THR A 41 16.43 4.21 -18.77
C THR A 41 16.78 5.41 -17.88
N ILE A 42 17.92 6.03 -18.14
CA ILE A 42 18.43 7.20 -17.41
C ILE A 42 18.03 8.44 -18.18
N SER A 43 17.36 9.39 -17.53
CA SER A 43 16.96 10.67 -18.13
C SER A 43 17.48 11.83 -17.29
N THR A 44 18.30 12.70 -17.88
CA THR A 44 18.87 13.90 -17.24
C THR A 44 18.64 15.16 -18.07
N ASN A 45 18.61 16.32 -17.42
CA ASN A 45 18.37 17.62 -18.05
C ASN A 45 19.52 18.61 -17.80
N LEU A 46 20.23 18.49 -16.66
CA LEU A 46 21.27 19.44 -16.26
C LEU A 46 22.62 19.12 -16.90
N ARG A 47 22.93 17.83 -17.08
CA ARG A 47 24.19 17.37 -17.68
C ARG A 47 24.01 15.99 -18.30
N ASP A 48 24.67 15.80 -19.42
CA ASP A 48 24.86 14.49 -20.03
C ASP A 48 25.90 13.65 -19.25
N PHE A 49 25.90 12.34 -19.46
CA PHE A 49 26.95 11.45 -18.97
C PHE A 49 27.96 11.17 -20.09
N SER A 50 29.24 11.20 -19.76
CA SER A 50 30.27 10.78 -20.72
C SER A 50 30.20 9.26 -20.98
N PRO A 51 30.72 8.76 -22.11
CA PRO A 51 30.75 7.33 -22.39
C PRO A 51 31.44 6.50 -21.30
N ASP A 52 32.49 7.03 -20.68
CA ASP A 52 33.20 6.37 -19.58
C ASP A 52 32.33 6.31 -18.31
N GLU A 53 31.66 7.41 -17.97
CA GLU A 53 30.71 7.42 -16.84
C GLU A 53 29.54 6.46 -17.06
N LEU A 54 28.99 6.40 -18.28
CA LEU A 54 27.93 5.44 -18.62
C LEU A 54 28.40 4.00 -18.51
N HIS A 55 29.65 3.73 -18.91
CA HIS A 55 30.25 2.41 -18.76
C HIS A 55 30.39 2.02 -17.28
N ASP A 56 30.88 2.93 -16.43
CA ASP A 56 30.99 2.69 -14.99
C ASP A 56 29.62 2.51 -14.34
N ILE A 57 28.65 3.35 -14.70
CA ILE A 57 27.25 3.22 -14.25
C ILE A 57 26.69 1.85 -14.65
N ALA A 58 26.86 1.42 -15.90
CA ALA A 58 26.38 0.13 -16.36
C ALA A 58 27.06 -1.03 -15.62
N ALA A 59 28.36 -0.90 -15.31
CA ALA A 59 29.09 -1.88 -14.51
C ALA A 59 28.59 -1.95 -13.06
N LEU A 60 28.18 -0.83 -12.45
CA LEU A 60 27.59 -0.80 -11.11
C LEU A 60 26.21 -1.47 -11.06
N LEU A 61 25.44 -1.39 -12.14
CA LEU A 61 24.12 -2.00 -12.26
C LEU A 61 24.16 -3.47 -12.72
N THR A 62 25.35 -4.04 -12.92
CA THR A 62 25.53 -5.39 -13.48
C THR A 62 26.33 -6.26 -12.53
N ASN A 63 25.94 -7.53 -12.35
CA ASN A 63 26.80 -8.51 -11.72
C ASN A 63 27.88 -8.99 -12.71
N PRO A 64 29.17 -8.64 -12.50
CA PRO A 64 30.21 -8.90 -13.50
C PRO A 64 30.53 -10.39 -13.70
N VAL A 65 30.05 -11.27 -12.81
CA VAL A 65 30.31 -12.72 -12.88
C VAL A 65 29.31 -13.42 -13.80
N VAL A 66 28.03 -13.05 -13.70
CA VAL A 66 26.93 -13.79 -14.32
C VAL A 66 26.15 -12.98 -15.36
N GLU A 67 26.36 -11.67 -15.43
CA GLU A 67 25.65 -10.77 -16.32
C GLU A 67 26.60 -10.01 -17.25
N SER A 68 26.02 -9.44 -18.31
CA SER A 68 26.66 -8.52 -19.24
C SER A 68 25.67 -7.41 -19.58
N PHE A 69 26.19 -6.27 -20.06
CA PHE A 69 25.35 -5.12 -20.40
C PHE A 69 25.62 -4.57 -21.80
N THR A 70 24.63 -3.84 -22.32
CA THR A 70 24.79 -2.94 -23.47
C THR A 70 24.36 -1.53 -23.08
N ILE A 71 24.93 -0.53 -23.75
CA ILE A 71 24.61 0.90 -23.56
C ILE A 71 24.20 1.45 -24.91
N ASP A 72 23.01 2.05 -24.97
CA ASP A 72 22.40 2.68 -26.15
C ASP A 72 22.42 1.79 -27.40
N LYS A 73 22.37 0.47 -27.17
CA LYS A 73 22.43 -0.57 -28.20
C LYS A 73 21.49 -1.71 -27.83
N ALA A 74 20.80 -2.21 -28.83
CA ALA A 74 19.90 -3.33 -28.69
C ALA A 74 20.64 -4.63 -28.31
N THR A 75 20.07 -5.41 -27.41
CA THR A 75 20.57 -6.75 -27.11
C THR A 75 20.44 -7.66 -28.33
N ILE A 76 21.56 -8.27 -28.72
CA ILE A 76 21.61 -9.28 -29.77
C ILE A 76 21.36 -10.66 -29.15
N ALA A 77 20.20 -11.22 -29.45
CA ALA A 77 19.77 -12.55 -29.01
C ALA A 77 18.85 -13.20 -30.06
N ASN A 78 18.73 -14.53 -30.01
CA ASN A 78 17.82 -15.30 -30.85
C ASN A 78 16.42 -15.30 -30.26
N PHE A 79 15.45 -14.71 -30.96
CA PHE A 79 14.04 -14.66 -30.55
C PHE A 79 13.15 -14.28 -31.73
N ASP A 80 11.85 -14.51 -31.59
CA ASP A 80 10.84 -14.17 -32.59
C ASP A 80 10.02 -12.93 -32.19
N THR A 81 9.72 -12.79 -30.89
CA THR A 81 8.92 -11.68 -30.33
C THR A 81 9.61 -11.06 -29.11
N ALA A 82 9.67 -9.73 -29.08
CA ALA A 82 10.11 -8.93 -27.94
C ALA A 82 8.90 -8.27 -27.27
N ILE A 83 8.82 -8.37 -25.95
CA ILE A 83 7.77 -7.74 -25.13
C ILE A 83 8.46 -6.95 -24.01
N GLU A 84 8.36 -5.62 -24.02
CA GLU A 84 8.88 -4.80 -22.92
C GLU A 84 7.73 -4.38 -22.01
N VAL A 85 7.90 -4.67 -20.72
CA VAL A 85 6.96 -4.33 -19.64
C VAL A 85 7.65 -3.32 -18.74
N GLY A 86 7.17 -2.08 -18.74
CA GLY A 86 7.66 -1.01 -17.87
C GLY A 86 6.52 -0.40 -17.07
N PHE A 87 6.83 0.44 -16.09
CA PHE A 87 5.79 1.11 -15.31
C PHE A 87 5.08 2.23 -16.10
N LEU A 88 3.79 2.45 -15.80
CA LEU A 88 3.06 3.63 -16.24
C LEU A 88 3.61 4.88 -15.53
N PRO A 89 3.47 6.08 -16.13
CA PRO A 89 3.85 7.33 -15.47
C PRO A 89 3.23 7.48 -14.08
N GLY A 90 4.07 7.80 -13.10
CA GLY A 90 3.63 8.07 -11.72
C GLY A 90 3.59 6.86 -10.80
N VAL A 91 3.66 5.64 -11.32
CA VAL A 91 3.75 4.42 -10.52
C VAL A 91 5.14 4.34 -9.85
N THR A 92 5.18 3.95 -8.57
CA THR A 92 6.44 3.77 -7.83
C THR A 92 7.30 2.68 -8.47
N ASP A 93 8.55 3.03 -8.80
CA ASP A 93 9.56 2.13 -9.36
C ASP A 93 10.74 1.98 -8.37
N ASN A 94 10.69 0.95 -7.53
CA ASN A 94 11.70 0.71 -6.49
C ASN A 94 13.08 0.38 -7.10
N VAL A 95 13.10 -0.35 -8.22
CA VAL A 95 14.34 -0.72 -8.91
C VAL A 95 14.98 0.52 -9.54
N GLY A 96 14.19 1.34 -10.25
CA GLY A 96 14.63 2.63 -10.78
C GLY A 96 15.10 3.58 -9.69
N THR A 97 14.40 3.62 -8.55
CA THR A 97 14.80 4.45 -7.39
C THR A 97 16.14 4.00 -6.80
N THR A 98 16.34 2.69 -6.63
CA THR A 98 17.62 2.14 -6.14
C THR A 98 18.75 2.41 -7.14
N ALA A 99 18.51 2.19 -8.44
CA ALA A 99 19.48 2.49 -9.49
C ALA A 99 19.85 3.98 -9.52
N ARG A 100 18.87 4.87 -9.35
CA ARG A 100 19.11 6.31 -9.21
C ARG A 100 20.02 6.59 -8.01
N GLN A 101 19.71 6.07 -6.82
CA GLN A 101 20.53 6.27 -5.62
C GLN A 101 21.96 5.77 -5.82
N THR A 102 22.15 4.58 -6.41
CA THR A 102 23.48 4.05 -6.75
C THR A 102 24.29 5.01 -7.63
N ILE A 103 23.66 5.62 -8.64
CA ILE A 103 24.31 6.60 -9.52
C ILE A 103 24.62 7.89 -8.75
N GLU A 104 23.73 8.36 -7.89
CA GLU A 104 23.96 9.55 -7.07
C GLU A 104 25.15 9.38 -6.13
N ASP A 105 25.24 8.22 -5.48
CA ASP A 105 26.31 7.89 -4.54
C ASP A 105 27.65 7.74 -5.27
N TYR A 106 27.65 7.14 -6.47
CA TYR A 106 28.85 7.03 -7.31
C TYR A 106 29.35 8.39 -7.81
N THR A 107 28.44 9.23 -8.31
CA THR A 107 28.78 10.50 -8.96
C THR A 107 28.96 11.66 -7.97
N GLY A 108 28.50 11.49 -6.73
CA GLY A 108 28.42 12.56 -5.73
C GLY A 108 27.40 13.65 -6.08
N ARG A 109 26.50 13.40 -7.04
CA ARG A 109 25.53 14.37 -7.55
C ARG A 109 24.12 13.82 -7.44
N LYS A 110 23.20 14.62 -6.89
CA LYS A 110 21.76 14.31 -6.86
C LYS A 110 21.08 14.60 -8.20
N PHE A 111 20.10 13.78 -8.55
CA PHE A 111 19.20 14.02 -9.68
C PHE A 111 18.31 15.24 -9.37
N GLY A 112 18.19 16.13 -10.34
CA GLY A 112 17.35 17.33 -10.24
C GLY A 112 15.87 17.05 -10.56
N PRO A 113 15.00 18.07 -10.43
CA PRO A 113 13.60 17.97 -10.82
C PRO A 113 13.44 17.51 -12.27
N GLY A 114 12.63 16.45 -12.48
CA GLY A 114 12.37 15.87 -13.80
C GLY A 114 13.49 14.99 -14.36
N GLU A 115 14.59 14.79 -13.63
CA GLU A 115 15.58 13.75 -13.90
C GLU A 115 15.21 12.45 -13.17
N GLY A 116 15.58 11.30 -13.70
CA GLY A 116 15.31 10.02 -13.03
C GLY A 116 15.86 8.80 -13.76
N VAL A 117 15.74 7.66 -13.10
CA VAL A 117 16.05 6.34 -13.66
C VAL A 117 14.79 5.49 -13.60
N TYR A 118 14.47 4.84 -14.71
CA TYR A 118 13.26 4.05 -14.87
C TYR A 118 13.61 2.64 -15.30
N SER A 119 13.04 1.66 -14.62
CA SER A 119 13.24 0.24 -14.90
C SER A 119 12.14 -0.33 -15.79
N SER A 120 12.51 -1.30 -16.62
CA SER A 120 11.58 -2.17 -17.33
C SER A 120 12.18 -3.57 -17.50
N LEU A 121 11.32 -4.54 -17.78
CA LEU A 121 11.71 -5.90 -18.13
C LEU A 121 11.43 -6.14 -19.61
N LEU A 122 12.49 -6.47 -20.36
CA LEU A 122 12.41 -6.88 -21.75
C LEU A 122 12.42 -8.42 -21.83
N TYR A 123 11.29 -8.98 -22.24
CA TYR A 123 11.12 -10.40 -22.50
C TYR A 123 11.40 -10.70 -23.98
N LEU A 124 12.35 -11.59 -24.24
CA LEU A 124 12.64 -12.07 -25.57
C LEU A 124 12.16 -13.52 -25.69
N ALA A 125 11.05 -13.70 -26.38
CA ALA A 125 10.41 -15.00 -26.60
C ALA A 125 10.86 -15.60 -27.92
N LEU A 126 11.49 -16.77 -27.84
CA LEU A 126 11.74 -17.65 -28.98
C LEU A 126 10.58 -18.65 -29.08
N GLY A 127 9.97 -18.73 -30.25
CA GLY A 127 8.81 -19.59 -30.49
C GLY A 127 7.81 -18.97 -31.48
N ARG A 128 6.91 -19.80 -32.00
CA ARG A 128 5.93 -19.39 -33.01
C ARG A 128 4.67 -18.81 -32.38
N LEU A 129 4.82 -17.66 -31.72
CA LEU A 129 3.67 -16.90 -31.21
C LEU A 129 2.94 -16.21 -32.37
N THR A 130 1.63 -16.42 -32.47
CA THR A 130 0.78 -15.54 -33.28
C THR A 130 0.66 -14.16 -32.62
N PRO A 131 0.29 -13.10 -33.36
CA PRO A 131 0.06 -11.78 -32.77
C PRO A 131 -0.94 -11.79 -31.60
N GLU A 132 -1.99 -12.60 -31.70
CA GLU A 132 -2.99 -12.78 -30.64
C GLU A 132 -2.37 -13.47 -29.40
N GLN A 133 -1.54 -14.49 -29.60
CA GLN A 133 -0.84 -15.17 -28.51
C GLN A 133 0.20 -14.25 -27.85
N ALA A 134 0.90 -13.43 -28.62
CA ALA A 134 1.83 -12.43 -28.09
C ALA A 134 1.09 -11.40 -27.22
N GLN A 135 -0.08 -10.92 -27.67
CA GLN A 135 -0.92 -10.03 -26.86
C GLN A 135 -1.37 -10.70 -25.56
N LYS A 136 -1.86 -11.94 -25.63
CA LYS A 136 -2.30 -12.69 -24.45
C LYS A 136 -1.15 -13.00 -23.48
N LEU A 137 0.04 -13.30 -24.00
CA LEU A 137 1.26 -13.46 -23.20
C LEU A 137 1.60 -12.17 -22.48
N SER A 138 1.51 -11.03 -23.17
CA SER A 138 1.77 -9.72 -22.56
C SER A 138 0.83 -9.40 -21.39
N SER A 139 -0.46 -9.72 -21.51
CA SER A 139 -1.44 -9.58 -20.41
C SER A 139 -1.19 -10.54 -19.24
N THR A 140 -0.42 -11.61 -19.47
CA THR A 140 0.03 -12.56 -18.45
C THR A 140 1.28 -12.04 -17.73
N LEU A 141 2.19 -11.40 -18.46
CA LEU A 141 3.46 -10.86 -17.96
C LEU A 141 3.31 -9.49 -17.28
N ALA A 142 2.26 -8.73 -17.62
CA ALA A 142 2.04 -7.38 -17.16
C ALA A 142 0.69 -7.22 -16.44
N ASN A 143 0.62 -6.26 -15.51
CA ASN A 143 -0.64 -5.74 -15.00
C ASN A 143 -0.91 -4.40 -15.70
N THR A 144 -1.90 -4.34 -16.59
CA THR A 144 -2.20 -3.14 -17.39
C THR A 144 -2.63 -1.94 -16.55
N LEU A 145 -2.98 -2.13 -15.28
CA LEU A 145 -3.26 -1.04 -14.34
C LEU A 145 -1.99 -0.28 -13.93
N ILE A 146 -0.83 -0.92 -13.95
CA ILE A 146 0.43 -0.31 -13.48
C ILE A 146 1.56 -0.38 -14.50
N ASN A 147 1.40 -1.19 -15.55
CA ASN A 147 2.41 -1.42 -16.55
C ASN A 147 1.97 -0.95 -17.94
N ARG A 148 2.90 -0.31 -18.64
CA ARG A 148 2.89 -0.20 -20.10
C ARG A 148 3.49 -1.46 -20.71
N VAL A 149 2.99 -1.83 -21.87
CA VAL A 149 3.51 -2.95 -22.66
C VAL A 149 3.81 -2.44 -24.07
N HIS A 150 5.00 -2.78 -24.58
CA HIS A 150 5.35 -2.58 -25.97
C HIS A 150 5.78 -3.91 -26.58
N ILE A 151 5.25 -4.26 -27.75
CA ILE A 151 5.54 -5.53 -28.43
C ILE A 151 6.18 -5.21 -29.77
N LYS A 152 7.32 -5.85 -30.07
CA LYS A 152 7.96 -5.81 -31.39
C LYS A 152 8.23 -7.23 -31.87
N THR A 153 7.97 -7.49 -33.14
CA THR A 153 8.51 -8.68 -33.83
C THR A 153 10.02 -8.58 -33.97
N ARG A 154 10.70 -9.70 -34.25
CA ARG A 154 12.14 -9.71 -34.57
C ARG A 154 12.52 -8.72 -35.69
N LYS A 155 11.63 -8.54 -36.67
CA LYS A 155 11.82 -7.59 -37.79
C LYS A 155 11.75 -6.13 -37.31
N GLU A 156 10.77 -5.80 -36.48
CA GLU A 156 10.58 -4.44 -35.93
C GLU A 156 11.65 -4.08 -34.91
N TYR A 157 12.11 -5.05 -34.09
CA TYR A 157 13.20 -4.85 -33.15
C TYR A 157 14.52 -4.56 -33.88
N GLY A 158 14.78 -5.21 -35.02
CA GLY A 158 15.91 -4.88 -35.90
C GLY A 158 17.25 -4.81 -35.19
N THR A 159 18.07 -3.79 -35.50
CA THR A 159 19.32 -3.48 -34.79
C THR A 159 19.16 -2.33 -33.79
N GLU A 160 18.03 -1.62 -33.83
CA GLU A 160 17.74 -0.43 -33.03
C GLU A 160 17.15 -0.79 -31.66
N GLY A 161 16.46 -1.93 -31.54
CA GLY A 161 15.91 -2.43 -30.30
C GLY A 161 14.49 -1.93 -30.00
N MET A 162 14.16 -1.86 -28.71
CA MET A 162 12.90 -1.27 -28.25
C MET A 162 12.98 0.25 -28.25
N ASP A 163 11.82 0.90 -28.35
CA ASP A 163 11.76 2.36 -28.27
C ASP A 163 12.07 2.83 -26.85
N ILE A 164 12.81 3.94 -26.71
CA ILE A 164 13.13 4.52 -25.41
C ILE A 164 11.92 5.30 -24.90
N VAL A 165 11.43 4.94 -23.71
CA VAL A 165 10.26 5.58 -23.08
C VAL A 165 10.61 6.08 -21.68
N VAL A 166 10.48 7.39 -21.47
CA VAL A 166 10.61 8.04 -20.16
C VAL A 166 9.21 8.34 -19.62
N PRO A 167 8.70 7.61 -18.59
CA PRO A 167 7.34 7.73 -18.10
C PRO A 167 7.15 8.92 -17.14
N LEU A 168 7.33 10.13 -17.64
CA LEU A 168 7.08 11.34 -16.85
C LEU A 168 5.58 11.64 -16.77
N VAL A 169 5.09 11.91 -15.56
CA VAL A 169 3.77 12.50 -15.36
C VAL A 169 3.82 13.95 -15.82
N LYS A 170 2.94 14.30 -16.76
CA LYS A 170 2.73 15.69 -17.20
C LYS A 170 1.36 16.13 -16.71
N LEU A 171 1.33 17.01 -15.72
CA LEU A 171 0.10 17.64 -15.26
C LEU A 171 -0.02 19.03 -15.91
N PRO A 172 -1.24 19.46 -16.29
CA PRO A 172 -1.50 20.85 -16.62
C PRO A 172 -1.26 21.76 -15.38
N ASP A 173 -1.25 23.08 -15.59
CA ASP A 173 -0.95 24.08 -14.55
C ASP A 173 -1.69 23.87 -13.23
N LEU A 174 -1.07 24.37 -12.15
CA LEU A 174 -1.48 24.23 -10.75
C LEU A 174 -2.99 24.47 -10.57
N PRO A 175 -3.78 23.43 -10.25
CA PRO A 175 -5.19 23.61 -9.94
C PRO A 175 -5.31 24.39 -8.63
N SER A 176 -6.21 25.36 -8.56
CA SER A 176 -6.69 25.88 -7.28
C SER A 176 -7.77 24.96 -6.71
N ALA A 177 -8.02 25.03 -5.40
CA ALA A 177 -9.26 24.49 -4.85
C ALA A 177 -10.45 25.17 -5.52
N ILE A 178 -11.55 24.43 -5.68
CA ILE A 178 -12.78 24.93 -6.29
C ILE A 178 -13.92 24.93 -5.29
N GLU A 179 -14.77 25.94 -5.35
CA GLU A 179 -16.02 25.93 -4.58
C GLU A 179 -17.03 24.97 -5.22
N VAL A 180 -17.73 24.20 -4.40
CA VAL A 180 -18.74 23.24 -4.84
C VAL A 180 -20.12 23.70 -4.39
N ASP A 181 -21.05 23.79 -5.33
CA ASP A 181 -22.42 24.20 -5.04
C ASP A 181 -23.25 23.01 -4.55
N LEU A 182 -23.59 23.02 -3.26
CA LEU A 182 -24.48 22.04 -2.64
C LEU A 182 -25.93 22.53 -2.51
N GLU A 183 -26.23 23.77 -2.91
CA GLU A 183 -27.60 24.31 -2.96
C GLU A 183 -28.26 23.91 -4.29
N THR A 184 -28.37 22.60 -4.49
CA THR A 184 -28.89 21.95 -5.69
C THR A 184 -29.90 20.86 -5.32
N GLU A 185 -30.55 20.29 -6.33
CA GLU A 185 -31.54 19.22 -6.17
C GLU A 185 -30.89 17.93 -5.66
N ASP A 186 -31.67 17.09 -4.98
CA ASP A 186 -31.21 15.84 -4.37
C ASP A 186 -30.60 14.87 -5.41
N GLU A 187 -31.11 14.86 -6.64
CA GLU A 187 -30.52 14.06 -7.72
C GLU A 187 -29.05 14.43 -7.98
N GLU A 188 -28.72 15.72 -7.95
CA GLU A 188 -27.34 16.16 -8.17
C GLU A 188 -26.46 15.90 -6.95
N LEU A 189 -26.98 16.03 -5.73
CA LEU A 189 -26.25 15.63 -4.52
C LEU A 189 -25.91 14.14 -4.52
N VAL A 190 -26.84 13.28 -4.95
CA VAL A 190 -26.59 11.84 -5.13
C VAL A 190 -25.49 11.61 -6.17
N ARG A 191 -25.49 12.38 -7.27
CA ARG A 191 -24.44 12.28 -8.30
C ARG A 191 -23.09 12.74 -7.78
N ILE A 192 -23.01 13.83 -7.03
CA ILE A 192 -21.76 14.26 -6.38
C ILE A 192 -21.23 13.15 -5.45
N GLY A 193 -22.09 12.58 -4.61
CA GLY A 193 -21.69 11.52 -3.68
C GLY A 193 -21.22 10.23 -4.37
N LYS A 194 -21.87 9.82 -5.46
CA LYS A 194 -21.55 8.57 -6.20
C LYS A 194 -20.49 8.74 -7.27
N GLU A 195 -20.66 9.71 -8.16
CA GLU A 195 -19.80 9.93 -9.33
C GLU A 195 -18.64 10.89 -9.03
N GLY A 196 -18.72 11.69 -7.95
CA GLY A 196 -17.71 12.66 -7.54
C GLY A 196 -17.97 14.10 -8.01
N ILE A 197 -17.02 14.97 -7.68
CA ILE A 197 -17.06 16.39 -8.06
C ILE A 197 -16.67 16.52 -9.53
N ALA A 198 -17.42 17.32 -10.29
CA ALA A 198 -17.12 17.58 -11.69
C ALA A 198 -15.89 18.51 -11.83
N ASP A 199 -14.96 18.10 -12.68
CA ASP A 199 -13.84 18.92 -13.12
C ASP A 199 -14.34 20.09 -13.99
N PRO A 200 -14.11 21.36 -13.61
CA PRO A 200 -14.62 22.50 -14.39
C PRO A 200 -14.04 22.61 -15.80
N GLY A 201 -12.84 22.07 -16.05
CA GLY A 201 -12.15 22.14 -17.34
C GLY A 201 -12.54 21.01 -18.28
N THR A 202 -12.75 19.81 -17.78
CA THR A 202 -13.03 18.61 -18.59
C THR A 202 -14.48 18.15 -18.54
N GLY A 203 -15.24 18.56 -17.51
CA GLY A 203 -16.59 18.07 -17.23
C GLY A 203 -16.64 16.63 -16.71
N LEU A 204 -15.49 15.95 -16.59
CA LEU A 204 -15.41 14.61 -16.03
C LEU A 204 -15.54 14.67 -14.51
N ARG A 205 -16.26 13.72 -13.92
CA ARG A 205 -16.34 13.63 -12.46
C ARG A 205 -15.20 12.80 -11.89
N ARG A 206 -14.75 13.21 -10.70
CA ARG A 206 -13.54 12.71 -10.04
C ARG A 206 -13.89 11.88 -8.79
N GLY A 207 -14.81 10.93 -8.88
CA GLY A 207 -15.25 10.08 -7.75
C GLY A 207 -14.79 8.63 -7.84
N PRO A 208 -15.33 7.74 -6.99
CA PRO A 208 -16.45 7.97 -6.07
C PRO A 208 -16.05 8.60 -4.73
N LEU A 209 -16.93 9.46 -4.18
CA LEU A 209 -16.82 9.96 -2.80
C LEU A 209 -17.45 9.01 -1.77
N ALA A 210 -18.31 8.09 -2.20
CA ALA A 210 -19.06 7.16 -1.36
C ALA A 210 -19.89 7.86 -0.24
N LEU A 211 -20.38 9.07 -0.53
CA LEU A 211 -21.28 9.83 0.34
C LEU A 211 -22.73 9.60 -0.09
N ASP A 212 -23.57 9.17 0.84
CA ASP A 212 -25.01 9.06 0.61
C ASP A 212 -25.73 10.41 0.77
N LEU A 213 -27.03 10.43 0.42
CA LEU A 213 -27.81 11.66 0.42
C LEU A 213 -27.90 12.30 1.82
N ALA A 214 -28.00 11.50 2.89
CA ALA A 214 -28.08 12.02 4.26
C ALA A 214 -26.76 12.67 4.67
N GLN A 215 -25.63 12.06 4.29
CA GLN A 215 -24.30 12.65 4.49
C GLN A 215 -24.15 13.94 3.68
N MET A 216 -24.56 13.97 2.40
CA MET A 216 -24.53 15.17 1.58
C MET A 216 -25.40 16.31 2.14
N HIS A 217 -26.56 15.99 2.70
CA HIS A 217 -27.42 16.97 3.39
C HIS A 217 -26.72 17.53 4.64
N ALA A 218 -26.10 16.68 5.45
CA ALA A 218 -25.36 17.13 6.64
C ALA A 218 -24.20 18.07 6.29
N ILE A 219 -23.47 17.78 5.20
CA ILE A 219 -22.40 18.64 4.67
C ILE A 219 -22.99 19.97 4.22
N ARG A 220 -24.03 19.96 3.38
CA ARG A 220 -24.71 21.18 2.91
C ARG A 220 -25.15 22.06 4.09
N ASP A 221 -25.84 21.47 5.07
CA ASP A 221 -26.42 22.19 6.19
C ASP A 221 -25.33 22.78 7.11
N TYR A 222 -24.21 22.09 7.29
CA TYR A 222 -23.04 22.62 8.00
C TYR A 222 -22.46 23.86 7.32
N PHE A 223 -22.14 23.78 6.02
CA PHE A 223 -21.54 24.91 5.30
C PHE A 223 -22.52 26.09 5.15
N ARG A 224 -23.83 25.80 5.04
CA ARG A 224 -24.88 26.81 5.13
C ARG A 224 -24.83 27.54 6.48
N SER A 225 -24.62 26.83 7.59
CA SER A 225 -24.49 27.45 8.92
C SER A 225 -23.22 28.28 9.08
N GLU A 226 -22.14 27.91 8.38
CA GLU A 226 -20.90 28.70 8.30
C GLU A 226 -21.01 29.89 7.32
N GLY A 227 -22.12 30.01 6.58
CA GLY A 227 -22.40 31.13 5.68
C GLY A 227 -21.56 31.13 4.39
N ARG A 228 -21.05 29.97 3.96
CA ARG A 228 -20.22 29.84 2.76
C ARG A 228 -20.42 28.52 2.05
N ARG A 229 -19.87 28.38 0.84
CA ARG A 229 -19.82 27.11 0.12
C ARG A 229 -18.61 26.28 0.59
N PRO A 230 -18.70 24.94 0.56
CA PRO A 230 -17.53 24.10 0.74
C PRO A 230 -16.60 24.16 -0.46
N THR A 231 -15.32 23.88 -0.23
CA THR A 231 -14.37 23.57 -1.30
C THR A 231 -14.38 22.08 -1.63
N ASP A 232 -13.79 21.72 -2.77
CA ASP A 232 -13.50 20.33 -3.12
C ASP A 232 -12.61 19.64 -2.06
N VAL A 233 -11.58 20.32 -1.55
CA VAL A 233 -10.72 19.81 -0.48
C VAL A 233 -11.52 19.41 0.76
N GLU A 234 -12.53 20.19 1.14
CA GLU A 234 -13.38 19.94 2.31
C GLU A 234 -14.29 18.74 2.12
N ILE A 235 -14.94 18.63 0.96
CA ILE A 235 -15.81 17.50 0.64
C ILE A 235 -14.99 16.22 0.54
N GLU A 236 -13.83 16.25 -0.11
CA GLU A 236 -12.91 15.11 -0.21
C GLU A 236 -12.42 14.67 1.18
N SER A 237 -12.08 15.63 2.06
CA SER A 237 -11.68 15.32 3.44
C SER A 237 -12.79 14.63 4.23
N LEU A 238 -14.02 15.12 4.10
CA LEU A 238 -15.19 14.52 4.74
C LEU A 238 -15.49 13.14 4.16
N ALA A 239 -15.38 12.95 2.84
CA ALA A 239 -15.54 11.65 2.18
C ALA A 239 -14.57 10.60 2.73
N GLN A 240 -13.29 10.93 2.85
CA GLN A 240 -12.31 10.02 3.44
C GLN A 240 -12.61 9.76 4.92
N THR A 241 -12.83 10.83 5.69
CA THR A 241 -13.05 10.76 7.14
C THR A 241 -14.34 10.02 7.49
N TRP A 242 -15.37 10.06 6.65
CA TRP A 242 -16.69 9.47 6.89
C TRP A 242 -16.92 8.13 6.18
N SER A 243 -15.92 7.64 5.44
CA SER A 243 -15.97 6.36 4.73
C SER A 243 -16.19 5.18 5.69
N GLU A 244 -16.73 4.07 5.16
CA GLU A 244 -16.86 2.83 5.93
C GLU A 244 -15.49 2.35 6.42
N HIS A 245 -14.46 2.50 5.60
CA HIS A 245 -13.09 2.13 5.95
C HIS A 245 -12.56 2.89 7.18
N CYS A 246 -12.82 4.19 7.30
CA CYS A 246 -12.29 5.00 8.41
C CYS A 246 -13.20 4.98 9.64
N LYS A 247 -14.53 5.15 9.48
CA LYS A 247 -15.48 5.23 10.61
C LYS A 247 -16.08 3.89 11.01
N HIS A 248 -15.88 2.85 10.22
CA HIS A 248 -16.44 1.52 10.48
C HIS A 248 -17.94 1.62 10.74
N THR A 249 -18.67 2.33 9.86
CA THR A 249 -20.06 2.73 10.11
C THR A 249 -20.96 1.53 10.35
N ILE A 250 -20.72 0.37 9.72
CA ILE A 250 -21.47 -0.86 9.99
C ILE A 250 -21.25 -1.34 11.43
N PHE A 251 -20.00 -1.30 11.90
CA PHE A 251 -19.63 -1.73 13.25
C PHE A 251 -20.07 -0.74 14.34
N ALA A 252 -20.15 0.55 14.00
CA ALA A 252 -20.54 1.62 14.91
C ALA A 252 -22.05 1.88 14.95
N SER A 253 -22.77 1.55 13.87
CA SER A 253 -24.20 1.83 13.74
C SER A 253 -25.03 0.94 14.66
N PRO A 254 -26.07 1.49 15.32
CA PRO A 254 -27.09 0.69 15.99
C PRO A 254 -27.68 -0.36 15.05
N MET A 255 -27.87 -1.58 15.54
CA MET A 255 -28.37 -2.71 14.77
C MET A 255 -29.44 -3.46 15.55
N ASP A 256 -30.60 -3.63 14.92
CA ASP A 256 -31.78 -4.29 15.52
C ASP A 256 -32.08 -3.77 16.95
N ASP A 257 -32.75 -4.57 17.78
CA ASP A 257 -33.08 -4.18 19.17
C ASP A 257 -32.02 -4.63 20.19
N ASP A 258 -31.13 -5.57 19.83
CA ASP A 258 -30.15 -6.19 20.72
C ASP A 258 -28.75 -5.56 20.66
N MET A 259 -28.46 -4.74 19.65
CA MET A 259 -27.19 -4.01 19.50
C MET A 259 -27.40 -2.49 19.35
N PRO A 260 -28.02 -1.81 20.34
CA PRO A 260 -28.37 -0.38 20.24
C PRO A 260 -27.16 0.56 20.15
N GLU A 261 -25.98 0.10 20.53
CA GLU A 261 -24.71 0.84 20.43
C GLU A 261 -23.79 0.32 19.32
N GLY A 262 -24.30 -0.58 18.46
CA GLY A 262 -23.55 -1.21 17.39
C GLY A 262 -22.69 -2.40 17.82
N LEU A 263 -22.18 -3.13 16.83
CA LEU A 263 -21.43 -4.38 17.02
C LEU A 263 -20.11 -4.15 17.78
N TYR A 264 -19.38 -3.08 17.48
CA TYR A 264 -18.06 -2.86 18.07
C TYR A 264 -18.15 -2.59 19.57
N LYS A 265 -19.03 -1.67 19.99
CA LYS A 265 -19.21 -1.36 21.41
C LYS A 265 -19.76 -2.56 22.18
N THR A 266 -20.74 -3.25 21.62
CA THR A 266 -21.47 -4.32 22.32
C THR A 266 -20.70 -5.65 22.34
N CYS A 267 -20.14 -6.08 21.22
CA CYS A 267 -19.51 -7.42 21.10
C CYS A 267 -18.01 -7.40 21.38
N ILE A 268 -17.30 -6.30 21.09
CA ILE A 268 -15.83 -6.24 21.20
C ILE A 268 -15.41 -5.45 22.43
N LYS A 269 -15.81 -4.17 22.54
CA LYS A 269 -15.39 -3.29 23.63
C LYS A 269 -15.96 -3.72 24.97
N ALA A 270 -17.27 -4.01 25.05
CA ALA A 270 -17.88 -4.45 26.31
C ALA A 270 -17.34 -5.80 26.79
N ALA A 271 -17.14 -6.76 25.88
CA ALA A 271 -16.53 -8.06 26.23
C ALA A 271 -15.10 -7.89 26.75
N THR A 272 -14.28 -7.10 26.05
CA THR A 272 -12.90 -6.80 26.47
C THR A 272 -12.87 -6.10 27.83
N ASN A 273 -13.69 -5.06 28.02
CA ASN A 273 -13.77 -4.33 29.29
C ASN A 273 -14.24 -5.21 30.45
N THR A 274 -15.16 -6.15 30.18
CA THR A 274 -15.59 -7.14 31.17
C THR A 274 -14.43 -8.04 31.59
N ILE A 275 -13.66 -8.56 30.63
CA ILE A 275 -12.48 -9.38 30.93
C ILE A 275 -11.44 -8.58 31.72
N ARG A 276 -11.16 -7.34 31.32
CA ARG A 276 -10.22 -6.45 32.02
C ARG A 276 -10.65 -6.17 33.46
N ALA A 277 -11.92 -5.84 33.67
CA ALA A 277 -12.48 -5.60 34.99
C ALA A 277 -12.37 -6.87 35.89
N GLN A 278 -12.61 -8.06 35.34
CA GLN A 278 -12.44 -9.32 36.07
C GLN A 278 -10.99 -9.63 36.44
N LYS A 279 -10.02 -9.14 35.65
CA LYS A 279 -8.59 -9.33 35.91
C LYS A 279 -8.07 -8.38 37.01
N GLY A 280 -8.69 -7.20 37.19
CA GLY A 280 -8.29 -6.24 38.22
C GLY A 280 -6.81 -5.88 38.09
N ASP A 281 -6.04 -6.02 39.18
CA ASP A 281 -4.60 -5.75 39.20
C ASP A 281 -3.78 -6.68 38.28
N LYS A 282 -4.38 -7.75 37.75
CA LYS A 282 -3.75 -8.66 36.76
C LYS A 282 -4.07 -8.29 35.32
N ASP A 283 -4.72 -7.14 35.08
CA ASP A 283 -4.92 -6.63 33.72
C ASP A 283 -3.58 -6.24 33.11
N ILE A 284 -3.30 -6.79 31.94
CA ILE A 284 -2.08 -6.51 31.17
C ILE A 284 -2.36 -5.62 29.95
N CYS A 285 -3.62 -5.31 29.65
CA CYS A 285 -3.98 -4.46 28.51
C CYS A 285 -3.65 -2.99 28.81
N LEU A 286 -2.93 -2.33 27.91
CA LEU A 286 -2.64 -0.89 28.02
C LEU A 286 -3.46 -0.09 27.02
N SER A 287 -3.12 -0.20 25.73
CA SER A 287 -3.82 0.46 24.64
C SER A 287 -4.51 -0.59 23.79
N VAL A 288 -5.83 -0.57 23.71
CA VAL A 288 -6.63 -1.58 23.00
C VAL A 288 -7.61 -1.00 21.99
N PHE A 289 -7.93 0.31 22.07
CA PHE A 289 -8.99 0.95 21.26
C PHE A 289 -8.71 2.41 20.86
N SER A 290 -7.49 2.90 21.03
CA SER A 290 -7.19 4.34 20.93
C SER A 290 -5.86 4.65 20.22
N ASP A 291 -5.23 3.65 19.62
CA ASP A 291 -3.91 3.76 18.99
C ASP A 291 -3.87 2.87 17.74
N ASN A 292 -2.82 3.01 16.92
CA ASN A 292 -2.67 2.31 15.63
C ASN A 292 -2.58 0.79 15.80
N SER A 293 -2.19 0.32 16.99
CA SER A 293 -2.06 -1.09 17.34
C SER A 293 -2.52 -1.37 18.78
N GLY A 294 -2.86 -2.64 19.07
CA GLY A 294 -3.17 -3.10 20.42
C GLY A 294 -1.90 -3.52 21.17
N GLY A 295 -1.71 -3.01 22.40
CA GLY A 295 -0.54 -3.29 23.22
C GLY A 295 -0.85 -3.82 24.62
N ILE A 296 -0.04 -4.78 25.04
CA ILE A 296 -0.08 -5.41 26.36
C ILE A 296 1.27 -5.31 27.08
N ILE A 297 1.24 -5.37 28.41
CA ILE A 297 2.43 -5.60 29.23
C ILE A 297 2.95 -6.99 28.94
N PHE A 298 4.20 -7.08 28.49
CA PHE A 298 4.90 -8.34 28.30
C PHE A 298 5.63 -8.75 29.57
N ASP A 299 6.40 -7.81 30.14
CA ASP A 299 7.10 -7.97 31.41
C ASP A 299 7.29 -6.61 32.14
N ASP A 300 8.22 -6.55 33.09
CA ASP A 300 8.50 -5.37 33.88
C ASP A 300 9.14 -4.23 33.07
N GLU A 301 9.78 -4.54 31.94
CA GLU A 301 10.55 -3.59 31.12
C GLU A 301 9.90 -3.30 29.77
N TYR A 302 9.17 -4.27 29.20
CA TYR A 302 8.70 -4.24 27.82
C TYR A 302 7.19 -4.44 27.66
N LEU A 303 6.70 -3.87 26.56
CA LEU A 303 5.39 -4.04 25.99
C LEU A 303 5.50 -4.82 24.69
N VAL A 304 4.47 -5.61 24.40
CA VAL A 304 4.28 -6.22 23.09
C VAL A 304 3.03 -5.62 22.46
N THR A 305 3.16 -5.24 21.19
CA THR A 305 2.07 -4.71 20.38
C THR A 305 1.78 -5.68 19.23
N HIS A 306 0.51 -5.80 18.83
CA HIS A 306 0.11 -6.66 17.73
C HIS A 306 -1.05 -6.04 16.96
N LYS A 307 -0.85 -5.87 15.65
CA LYS A 307 -1.86 -5.39 14.71
C LYS A 307 -1.95 -6.35 13.54
N VAL A 308 -3.17 -6.53 13.05
CA VAL A 308 -3.47 -7.27 11.82
C VAL A 308 -4.43 -6.43 11.00
N GLU A 309 -4.13 -6.28 9.72
CA GLU A 309 -4.94 -5.59 8.73
C GLU A 309 -5.30 -6.51 7.57
N THR A 310 -6.18 -6.03 6.71
CA THR A 310 -6.49 -6.73 5.45
C THR A 310 -6.33 -5.81 4.26
N HIS A 311 -5.87 -6.36 3.13
CA HIS A 311 -5.64 -5.59 1.91
C HIS A 311 -6.31 -6.25 0.68
N ASN A 312 -7.61 -6.50 0.80
CA ASN A 312 -8.36 -7.42 -0.06
C ASN A 312 -8.60 -6.87 -1.48
N SER A 313 -9.19 -5.68 -1.60
CA SER A 313 -9.56 -5.09 -2.90
C SER A 313 -8.31 -4.77 -3.75
N PRO A 314 -7.26 -4.12 -3.21
CA PRO A 314 -6.05 -3.86 -3.98
C PRO A 314 -5.38 -5.16 -4.42
N SER A 315 -5.35 -6.18 -3.57
CA SER A 315 -4.79 -7.49 -3.92
C SER A 315 -5.59 -8.26 -4.98
N ALA A 316 -6.87 -7.92 -5.18
CA ALA A 316 -7.68 -8.47 -6.28
C ALA A 316 -7.34 -7.84 -7.65
N LEU A 317 -6.78 -6.62 -7.63
CA LEU A 317 -6.40 -5.84 -8.81
C LEU A 317 -4.92 -5.99 -9.16
N ASP A 318 -4.07 -5.92 -8.15
CA ASP A 318 -2.62 -6.16 -8.21
C ASP A 318 -2.16 -6.93 -6.96
N PRO A 319 -2.06 -8.27 -7.05
CA PRO A 319 -1.76 -9.10 -5.88
C PRO A 319 -0.39 -8.82 -5.27
N PHE A 320 0.60 -8.42 -6.09
CA PHE A 320 1.94 -8.08 -5.61
C PHE A 320 1.93 -6.76 -4.81
N GLY A 321 1.53 -5.66 -5.45
CA GLY A 321 1.48 -4.34 -4.83
C GLY A 321 0.52 -4.32 -3.64
N GLY A 322 -0.67 -4.93 -3.79
CA GLY A 322 -1.65 -5.04 -2.72
C GLY A 322 -1.15 -5.79 -1.48
N ALA A 323 -0.44 -6.90 -1.63
CA ALA A 323 0.12 -7.62 -0.49
C ALA A 323 1.34 -6.90 0.11
N LEU A 324 2.17 -6.29 -0.73
CA LEU A 324 3.31 -5.49 -0.32
C LEU A 324 2.88 -4.30 0.54
N THR A 325 1.92 -3.50 0.08
CA THR A 325 1.40 -2.35 0.83
C THR A 325 0.65 -2.77 2.08
N GLY A 326 -0.02 -3.93 2.07
CA GLY A 326 -0.60 -4.53 3.27
C GLY A 326 0.43 -4.78 4.36
N ILE A 327 1.56 -5.43 4.04
CA ILE A 327 2.58 -5.73 5.07
C ILE A 327 3.36 -4.49 5.51
N VAL A 328 3.70 -3.57 4.59
CA VAL A 328 4.37 -2.34 5.01
C VAL A 328 3.41 -1.38 5.72
N GLY A 329 2.11 -1.40 5.44
CA GLY A 329 1.10 -0.64 6.18
C GLY A 329 1.06 -1.02 7.66
N VAL A 330 0.89 -2.30 7.96
CA VAL A 330 0.85 -2.79 9.35
C VAL A 330 2.20 -2.66 10.09
N ASN A 331 3.32 -2.66 9.36
CA ASN A 331 4.61 -2.27 9.94
C ASN A 331 4.57 -0.82 10.43
N ARG A 332 3.96 0.11 9.68
CA ARG A 332 3.81 1.52 10.09
C ARG A 332 2.87 1.67 11.28
N ASP A 333 1.79 0.91 11.35
CA ASP A 333 0.93 0.89 12.54
C ASP A 333 1.72 0.56 13.81
N THR A 334 2.62 -0.42 13.70
CA THR A 334 3.50 -0.81 14.80
C THR A 334 4.47 0.32 15.17
N ILE A 335 5.03 1.02 14.16
CA ILE A 335 5.87 2.21 14.37
C ILE A 335 5.05 3.39 14.92
N GLY A 336 3.75 3.47 14.65
CA GLY A 336 2.84 4.49 15.16
C GLY A 336 2.33 4.22 16.57
N PHE A 337 2.50 3.00 17.10
CA PHE A 337 2.06 2.64 18.45
C PHE A 337 2.84 3.41 19.51
N GLY A 338 2.13 4.15 20.38
CA GLY A 338 2.74 5.02 21.37
C GLY A 338 3.71 6.02 20.75
N LEU A 339 4.91 6.11 21.32
CA LEU A 339 6.01 6.89 20.76
C LEU A 339 6.93 6.04 19.87
N GLY A 340 6.49 4.88 19.38
CA GLY A 340 7.21 4.08 18.39
C GLY A 340 7.69 2.73 18.91
N ALA A 341 6.91 1.67 18.62
CA ALA A 341 7.33 0.30 18.86
C ALA A 341 8.19 -0.23 17.69
N LYS A 342 9.11 -1.12 18.00
CA LYS A 342 9.98 -1.78 17.03
C LYS A 342 9.24 -2.96 16.38
N PRO A 343 8.96 -2.95 15.07
CA PRO A 343 8.49 -4.14 14.37
C PRO A 343 9.50 -5.28 14.50
N CYS A 344 9.04 -6.47 14.88
CA CYS A 344 9.91 -7.60 15.16
C CYS A 344 9.50 -8.87 14.41
N ILE A 345 8.20 -9.09 14.20
CA ILE A 345 7.69 -10.31 13.55
C ILE A 345 6.52 -9.92 12.64
N ASN A 346 6.54 -10.41 11.42
CA ASN A 346 5.44 -10.32 10.48
C ASN A 346 4.67 -11.63 10.40
N ILE A 347 3.37 -11.52 10.11
CA ILE A 347 2.44 -12.64 9.99
C ILE A 347 1.61 -12.44 8.72
N TYR A 348 1.26 -13.53 8.04
CA TYR A 348 0.42 -13.50 6.85
C TYR A 348 -0.75 -14.48 6.92
N GLY A 349 -1.82 -14.17 6.20
CA GLY A 349 -2.94 -15.07 6.00
C GLY A 349 -3.55 -14.89 4.62
N PHE A 350 -3.69 -15.97 3.85
CA PHE A 350 -4.25 -15.89 2.51
C PHE A 350 -5.50 -16.76 2.39
N CYS A 351 -6.64 -16.18 1.99
CA CYS A 351 -7.80 -16.93 1.53
C CYS A 351 -7.98 -16.69 0.03
N VAL A 352 -7.79 -17.72 -0.78
CA VAL A 352 -7.78 -17.61 -2.25
C VAL A 352 -8.57 -18.76 -2.89
N GLY A 353 -8.92 -18.61 -4.17
CA GLY A 353 -9.45 -19.72 -4.97
C GLY A 353 -8.42 -20.82 -5.21
N ASP A 354 -8.85 -21.96 -5.73
CA ASP A 354 -7.93 -23.03 -6.11
C ASP A 354 -6.96 -22.55 -7.21
N PRO A 355 -5.64 -22.53 -6.99
CA PRO A 355 -4.66 -22.02 -7.94
C PRO A 355 -4.41 -22.96 -9.14
N GLU A 356 -5.12 -24.08 -9.23
CA GLU A 356 -5.19 -24.94 -10.42
C GLU A 356 -6.51 -24.75 -11.20
N SER A 357 -7.43 -23.93 -10.68
CA SER A 357 -8.68 -23.59 -11.37
C SER A 357 -8.49 -22.46 -12.38
N SER A 358 -9.35 -22.47 -13.40
CA SER A 358 -9.46 -21.43 -14.42
C SER A 358 -10.92 -20.94 -14.50
N PRO A 359 -11.38 -20.18 -13.49
CA PRO A 359 -12.76 -19.77 -13.38
C PRO A 359 -13.12 -18.71 -14.43
N ASP A 360 -14.31 -18.85 -15.01
CA ASP A 360 -14.89 -17.89 -15.97
C ASP A 360 -15.68 -16.80 -15.23
N LEU A 361 -14.98 -16.01 -14.40
CA LEU A 361 -15.56 -14.90 -13.63
C LEU A 361 -15.05 -13.55 -14.14
N TYR A 362 -15.94 -12.56 -14.07
CA TYR A 362 -15.70 -11.21 -14.56
C TYR A 362 -16.13 -10.17 -13.50
N ARG A 363 -15.45 -9.03 -13.53
CA ARG A 363 -15.84 -7.81 -12.80
C ARG A 363 -16.99 -7.17 -13.56
N GLY A 364 -18.11 -6.95 -12.88
CA GLY A 364 -19.32 -6.36 -13.45
C GLY A 364 -20.15 -7.31 -14.33
N GLU A 365 -21.40 -6.90 -14.59
CA GLU A 365 -22.39 -7.72 -15.29
C GLU A 365 -22.12 -7.85 -16.81
N ASN A 366 -21.36 -6.92 -17.39
CA ASN A 366 -21.08 -6.86 -18.83
C ASN A 366 -20.06 -7.91 -19.32
N ARG A 367 -19.41 -8.64 -18.41
CA ARG A 367 -18.38 -9.65 -18.69
C ARG A 367 -17.20 -9.14 -19.55
N ALA A 368 -16.87 -7.85 -19.46
CA ALA A 368 -15.77 -7.27 -20.21
C ALA A 368 -14.41 -7.46 -19.52
N ASN A 369 -14.41 -7.55 -18.19
CA ASN A 369 -13.18 -7.49 -17.38
C ASN A 369 -13.00 -8.78 -16.57
N PRO A 370 -12.24 -9.78 -17.06
CA PRO A 370 -12.04 -11.02 -16.33
C PRO A 370 -11.29 -10.78 -15.01
N VAL A 371 -11.61 -11.60 -14.00
CA VAL A 371 -10.81 -11.61 -12.74
C VAL A 371 -9.44 -12.21 -12.99
N LEU A 372 -8.46 -11.89 -12.13
CA LEU A 372 -7.16 -12.55 -12.17
C LEU A 372 -7.30 -14.03 -11.80
N SER A 373 -6.51 -14.90 -12.45
CA SER A 373 -6.53 -16.32 -12.10
C SER A 373 -6.08 -16.53 -10.65
N PRO A 374 -6.65 -17.51 -9.92
CA PRO A 374 -6.25 -17.74 -8.54
C PRO A 374 -4.75 -18.06 -8.37
N ARG A 375 -4.11 -18.67 -9.39
CA ARG A 375 -2.65 -18.83 -9.46
C ARG A 375 -1.93 -17.50 -9.42
N ARG A 376 -2.31 -16.55 -10.29
CA ARG A 376 -1.71 -15.22 -10.36
C ARG A 376 -1.90 -14.44 -9.07
N ILE A 377 -3.08 -14.58 -8.44
CA ILE A 377 -3.34 -14.01 -7.12
C ILE A 377 -2.35 -14.58 -6.11
N LEU A 378 -2.35 -15.89 -5.87
CA LEU A 378 -1.48 -16.52 -4.87
C LEU A 378 0.00 -16.19 -5.07
N ASP A 379 0.50 -16.32 -6.30
CA ASP A 379 1.91 -16.09 -6.61
C ASP A 379 2.30 -14.62 -6.33
N GLY A 380 1.43 -13.66 -6.67
CA GLY A 380 1.66 -12.26 -6.39
C GLY A 380 1.55 -11.91 -4.91
N LEU A 381 0.59 -12.49 -4.17
CA LEU A 381 0.48 -12.31 -2.71
C LEU A 381 1.76 -12.78 -2.00
N VAL A 382 2.23 -13.97 -2.34
CA VAL A 382 3.44 -14.56 -1.74
C VAL A 382 4.66 -13.68 -2.06
N SER A 383 4.79 -13.26 -3.32
CA SER A 383 5.91 -12.40 -3.73
C SER A 383 5.86 -11.02 -3.05
N GLY A 384 4.66 -10.44 -2.88
CA GLY A 384 4.47 -9.12 -2.27
C GLY A 384 4.79 -9.10 -0.78
N VAL A 385 4.25 -10.06 0.00
CA VAL A 385 4.59 -10.20 1.43
C VAL A 385 6.08 -10.49 1.60
N GLY A 386 6.65 -11.37 0.77
CA GLY A 386 8.07 -11.70 0.80
C GLY A 386 8.96 -10.49 0.53
N ALA A 387 8.66 -9.70 -0.52
CA ALA A 387 9.39 -8.48 -0.82
C ALA A 387 9.30 -7.46 0.34
N GLY A 388 8.11 -7.26 0.92
CA GLY A 388 7.91 -6.34 2.03
C GLY A 388 8.67 -6.75 3.28
N GLY A 389 8.45 -7.97 3.78
CA GLY A 389 9.10 -8.46 5.00
C GLY A 389 10.63 -8.55 4.86
N ASN A 390 11.11 -9.17 3.77
CA ASN A 390 12.54 -9.40 3.58
C ASN A 390 13.31 -8.09 3.41
N CYS A 391 12.82 -7.15 2.60
CA CYS A 391 13.48 -5.87 2.37
C CYS A 391 13.37 -4.92 3.57
N SER A 392 12.27 -4.98 4.34
CA SER A 392 12.18 -4.26 5.62
C SER A 392 13.05 -4.88 6.73
N GLY A 393 13.61 -6.08 6.51
CA GLY A 393 14.40 -6.79 7.51
C GLY A 393 13.58 -7.20 8.73
N ILE A 394 12.31 -7.57 8.52
CA ILE A 394 11.40 -8.05 9.56
C ILE A 394 11.02 -9.48 9.20
N PRO A 395 11.38 -10.48 10.03
CA PRO A 395 11.11 -11.88 9.71
C PRO A 395 9.60 -12.15 9.63
N THR A 396 9.18 -13.00 8.69
CA THR A 396 7.79 -13.45 8.51
C THR A 396 7.68 -14.96 8.74
N PRO A 397 7.86 -15.44 9.99
CA PRO A 397 8.01 -16.86 10.28
C PRO A 397 6.70 -17.64 10.30
N GLN A 398 5.54 -16.99 10.41
CA GLN A 398 4.27 -17.69 10.62
C GLN A 398 3.15 -17.13 9.74
N GLY A 399 2.29 -18.03 9.27
CA GLY A 399 1.06 -17.64 8.59
C GLY A 399 0.18 -18.82 8.23
N PHE A 400 -0.83 -18.57 7.41
CA PHE A 400 -1.74 -19.61 6.89
C PHE A 400 -2.17 -19.34 5.44
N ALA A 401 -2.64 -20.39 4.78
CA ALA A 401 -3.32 -20.29 3.49
C ALA A 401 -4.55 -21.20 3.48
N TRP A 402 -5.67 -20.68 2.98
CA TRP A 402 -6.95 -21.35 2.86
C TRP A 402 -7.48 -21.22 1.43
N PHE A 403 -7.90 -22.36 0.86
CA PHE A 403 -8.34 -22.49 -0.52
C PHE A 403 -9.84 -22.81 -0.55
N ASP A 404 -10.63 -21.94 -1.17
CA ASP A 404 -12.08 -22.08 -1.36
C ASP A 404 -12.55 -21.21 -2.53
N ASP A 405 -13.43 -21.73 -3.37
CA ASP A 405 -13.90 -21.05 -4.58
C ASP A 405 -14.65 -19.73 -4.28
N ARG A 406 -15.17 -19.58 -3.05
CA ARG A 406 -15.80 -18.33 -2.60
C ARG A 406 -14.84 -17.12 -2.59
N TYR A 407 -13.53 -17.36 -2.60
CA TYR A 407 -12.50 -16.31 -2.62
C TYR A 407 -11.97 -15.98 -4.02
N ILE A 408 -12.52 -16.56 -5.09
CA ILE A 408 -12.06 -16.30 -6.46
C ILE A 408 -12.33 -14.84 -6.86
N GLY A 409 -13.51 -14.31 -6.54
CA GLY A 409 -13.89 -12.94 -6.94
C GLY A 409 -13.12 -11.86 -6.17
N LYS A 410 -12.84 -12.11 -4.88
CA LYS A 410 -12.08 -11.21 -4.01
C LYS A 410 -11.33 -12.06 -2.97
N PRO A 411 -9.99 -12.11 -3.00
CA PRO A 411 -9.21 -12.83 -2.01
C PRO A 411 -9.30 -12.13 -0.65
N LEU A 412 -9.05 -12.87 0.43
CA LEU A 412 -8.74 -12.25 1.73
C LEU A 412 -7.24 -12.32 1.97
N VAL A 413 -6.66 -11.18 2.29
CA VAL A 413 -5.22 -11.02 2.47
C VAL A 413 -5.00 -10.34 3.80
N PHE A 414 -4.55 -11.12 4.78
CA PHE A 414 -4.21 -10.66 6.11
C PHE A 414 -2.72 -10.40 6.20
N ALA A 415 -2.36 -9.24 6.73
CA ALA A 415 -0.98 -8.85 7.06
C ALA A 415 -0.95 -8.41 8.51
N GLY A 416 -0.01 -8.93 9.29
CA GLY A 416 0.13 -8.59 10.70
C GLY A 416 1.56 -8.33 11.10
N THR A 417 1.73 -7.50 12.13
CA THR A 417 3.03 -7.19 12.71
C THR A 417 2.93 -7.22 14.23
N VAL A 418 3.89 -7.90 14.83
CA VAL A 418 4.16 -7.87 16.27
C VAL A 418 5.37 -6.98 16.50
N GLY A 419 5.25 -6.05 17.44
CA GLY A 419 6.32 -5.16 17.85
C GLY A 419 6.61 -5.21 19.34
N ILE A 420 7.77 -4.66 19.71
CA ILE A 420 8.22 -4.54 21.10
C ILE A 420 8.60 -3.08 21.40
N MET A 421 8.29 -2.62 22.61
CA MET A 421 8.64 -1.26 23.05
C MET A 421 8.96 -1.26 24.55
N PRO A 422 9.97 -0.51 25.01
CA PRO A 422 10.16 -0.28 26.44
C PRO A 422 8.91 0.36 27.06
N ARG A 423 8.62 0.05 28.31
CA ARG A 423 7.48 0.64 29.03
C ARG A 423 7.66 2.13 29.28
N THR A 424 8.90 2.52 29.57
CA THR A 424 9.30 3.88 29.94
C THR A 424 10.73 4.16 29.52
N ASP A 425 11.06 5.43 29.28
CA ASP A 425 12.43 5.95 29.18
C ASP A 425 13.01 6.39 30.55
N GLY A 426 12.33 6.05 31.65
CA GLY A 426 12.65 6.47 33.01
C GLY A 426 11.93 7.75 33.46
N VAL A 427 11.38 8.52 32.52
CA VAL A 427 10.65 9.77 32.80
C VAL A 427 9.19 9.68 32.34
N ARG A 428 8.97 9.16 31.13
CA ARG A 428 7.69 9.11 30.45
C ARG A 428 7.33 7.66 30.16
N LYS A 429 6.03 7.39 30.11
CA LYS A 429 5.52 6.12 29.60
C LYS A 429 5.51 6.19 28.08
N LEU A 430 6.17 5.27 27.41
CA LEU A 430 6.34 5.34 25.95
C LEU A 430 5.06 5.00 25.17
N TYR A 431 4.07 4.39 25.82
CA TYR A 431 2.76 4.13 25.22
C TYR A 431 1.79 5.32 25.34
N GLU A 432 2.19 6.41 26.00
CA GLU A 432 1.39 7.65 26.09
C GLU A 432 1.96 8.68 25.10
N LYS A 433 1.16 9.07 24.10
CA LYS A 433 1.49 10.06 23.07
C LYS A 433 0.45 11.18 23.08
N CYS A 434 0.86 12.42 22.81
CA CYS A 434 -0.02 13.59 22.78
C CYS A 434 0.66 14.81 22.11
N ALA A 435 0.15 15.21 20.95
CA ALA A 435 0.50 16.44 20.25
C ALA A 435 0.05 17.65 21.06
N ARG A 436 0.84 18.73 21.02
CA ARG A 436 0.58 19.95 21.79
C ARG A 436 0.38 21.15 20.89
N PRO A 437 -0.43 22.15 21.30
CA PRO A 437 -0.48 23.41 20.60
C PRO A 437 0.93 24.03 20.50
N GLY A 438 1.33 24.42 19.30
CA GLY A 438 2.66 24.94 19.00
C GLY A 438 3.66 23.91 18.47
N ASP A 439 3.42 22.61 18.63
CA ASP A 439 4.23 21.56 18.00
C ASP A 439 4.16 21.70 16.48
N TYR A 440 5.28 21.47 15.81
CA TYR A 440 5.34 21.41 14.35
C TYR A 440 4.74 20.10 13.85
N ILE A 441 3.97 20.20 12.77
CA ILE A 441 3.52 19.03 12.01
C ILE A 441 4.64 18.70 11.02
N VAL A 442 5.31 17.57 11.24
CA VAL A 442 6.39 17.08 10.37
C VAL A 442 5.93 15.82 9.67
N MET A 443 6.00 15.84 8.34
CA MET A 443 5.84 14.66 7.51
C MET A 443 7.23 14.05 7.26
N ALA A 444 7.39 12.76 7.53
CA ALA A 444 8.63 12.03 7.30
C ALA A 444 8.41 10.80 6.41
N GLY A 445 9.34 10.55 5.48
CA GLY A 445 9.32 9.40 4.58
C GLY A 445 9.05 9.75 3.12
N GLY A 446 8.20 8.96 2.44
CA GLY A 446 7.96 9.04 1.00
C GLY A 446 7.31 10.35 0.51
N ARG A 447 7.54 10.71 -0.75
CA ARG A 447 6.91 11.88 -1.38
C ARG A 447 5.46 11.61 -1.81
N VAL A 448 4.66 12.67 -1.87
CA VAL A 448 3.24 12.61 -2.24
C VAL A 448 3.05 12.57 -3.76
N GLY A 449 2.36 11.55 -4.25
CA GLY A 449 1.89 11.41 -5.63
C GLY A 449 0.38 11.13 -5.69
N LYS A 450 -0.16 10.85 -6.88
CA LYS A 450 -1.56 10.42 -7.08
C LYS A 450 -1.82 8.95 -6.74
N ASP A 451 -1.06 8.43 -5.79
CA ASP A 451 -1.12 7.05 -5.34
C ASP A 451 -2.32 6.85 -4.39
N GLY A 452 -3.19 5.90 -4.68
CA GLY A 452 -4.36 5.53 -3.86
C GLY A 452 -5.35 6.64 -3.56
N ILE A 453 -5.42 7.69 -4.40
CA ILE A 453 -6.51 8.66 -4.29
C ILE A 453 -7.83 7.89 -4.41
N HIS A 454 -8.74 8.15 -3.45
CA HIS A 454 -10.01 7.45 -3.25
C HIS A 454 -9.87 5.98 -2.84
N GLY A 455 -8.73 5.53 -2.30
CA GLY A 455 -8.51 4.16 -1.85
C GLY A 455 -9.48 3.71 -0.73
N ALA A 456 -9.70 4.57 0.27
CA ALA A 456 -10.63 4.28 1.37
C ALA A 456 -12.10 4.22 0.91
N THR A 457 -12.53 5.17 0.07
CA THR A 457 -13.89 5.19 -0.50
C THR A 457 -14.10 4.02 -1.45
N PHE A 458 -13.09 3.70 -2.27
CA PHE A 458 -13.10 2.54 -3.16
C PHE A 458 -13.20 1.20 -2.42
N SER A 459 -12.46 1.04 -1.33
CA SER A 459 -12.50 -0.19 -0.52
C SER A 459 -13.86 -0.42 0.16
N SER A 460 -14.65 0.65 0.28
CA SER A 460 -16.00 0.65 0.85
C SER A 460 -17.08 0.25 -0.18
N GLU A 461 -16.74 0.18 -1.47
CA GLU A 461 -17.65 -0.16 -2.58
C GLU A 461 -17.37 -1.57 -3.15
N ALA A 462 -18.28 -2.06 -4.00
CA ALA A 462 -18.05 -3.27 -4.77
C ALA A 462 -17.00 -3.04 -5.87
N LEU A 463 -16.23 -4.08 -6.23
CA LEU A 463 -15.23 -4.01 -7.29
C LEU A 463 -15.90 -3.81 -8.67
N ASP A 464 -15.80 -2.59 -9.23
CA ASP A 464 -16.41 -2.19 -10.51
C ASP A 464 -15.39 -2.17 -11.67
N PRO A 465 -15.75 -2.57 -12.91
CA PRO A 465 -15.03 -2.23 -14.14
C PRO A 465 -14.40 -0.83 -14.27
N GLU A 466 -15.09 0.23 -13.81
CA GLU A 466 -14.65 1.62 -13.93
C GLU A 466 -13.75 2.08 -12.78
N SER A 467 -13.31 1.15 -11.92
CA SER A 467 -12.44 1.43 -10.77
C SER A 467 -11.22 2.26 -11.19
N PRO A 468 -10.97 3.41 -10.55
CA PRO A 468 -9.85 4.27 -10.92
C PRO A 468 -8.52 3.54 -10.72
N VAL A 469 -7.68 3.59 -11.75
CA VAL A 469 -6.36 2.96 -11.82
C VAL A 469 -5.43 3.41 -10.68
N THR A 470 -5.70 4.59 -10.10
CA THR A 470 -4.98 5.18 -8.96
C THR A 470 -5.04 4.34 -7.69
N ALA A 471 -6.01 3.43 -7.54
CA ALA A 471 -6.15 2.59 -6.36
C ALA A 471 -5.02 1.55 -6.17
N VAL A 472 -4.25 1.25 -7.22
CA VAL A 472 -3.14 0.29 -7.14
C VAL A 472 -1.84 1.00 -6.76
N GLN A 473 -1.23 0.54 -5.67
CA GLN A 473 -0.01 1.13 -5.11
C GLN A 473 1.11 0.10 -5.01
N ILE A 474 2.35 0.58 -5.12
CA ILE A 474 3.56 -0.19 -4.83
C ILE A 474 4.29 0.54 -3.70
N GLY A 475 4.46 -0.15 -2.58
CA GLY A 475 5.22 0.36 -1.43
C GLY A 475 6.74 0.24 -1.63
N ASP A 476 7.49 0.94 -0.81
CA ASP A 476 8.95 0.99 -0.75
C ASP A 476 9.46 0.53 0.64
N PRO A 477 9.71 -0.78 0.82
CA PRO A 477 10.21 -1.32 2.09
C PRO A 477 11.54 -0.72 2.56
N ILE A 478 12.40 -0.27 1.63
CA ILE A 478 13.72 0.29 1.99
C ILE A 478 13.55 1.66 2.61
N THR A 479 12.70 2.51 2.03
CA THR A 479 12.34 3.80 2.62
C THR A 479 11.69 3.62 3.99
N GLN A 480 10.77 2.66 4.13
CA GLN A 480 10.21 2.30 5.43
C GLN A 480 11.28 1.87 6.43
N LYS A 481 12.25 1.06 6.03
CA LYS A 481 13.32 0.58 6.93
C LYS A 481 14.16 1.74 7.46
N LYS A 482 14.62 2.65 6.58
CA LYS A 482 15.35 3.85 6.97
C LYS A 482 14.55 4.69 7.98
N LEU A 483 13.27 4.92 7.69
CA LEU A 483 12.35 5.65 8.57
C LEU A 483 12.17 4.96 9.92
N SER A 484 11.88 3.65 9.92
CA SER A 484 11.68 2.86 11.13
C SER A 484 12.89 2.92 12.05
N ASP A 485 14.10 2.73 11.51
CA ASP A 485 15.31 2.74 12.30
C ASP A 485 15.60 4.13 12.90
N ALA A 486 15.40 5.20 12.11
CA ALA A 486 15.62 6.57 12.58
C ALA A 486 14.63 6.97 13.69
N ILE A 487 13.37 6.56 13.57
CA ILE A 487 12.32 6.86 14.56
C ILE A 487 12.50 6.02 15.82
N VAL A 488 12.49 4.70 15.67
CA VAL A 488 12.38 3.74 16.79
C VAL A 488 13.70 3.62 17.57
N ASN A 489 14.85 3.67 16.91
CA ASN A 489 16.13 3.45 17.59
C ASN A 489 16.81 4.75 18.06
N GLU A 490 16.37 5.92 17.57
CA GLU A 490 17.08 7.18 17.83
C GLU A 490 16.15 8.32 18.24
N ALA A 491 15.19 8.69 17.39
CA ALA A 491 14.37 9.88 17.66
C ALA A 491 13.49 9.71 18.91
N ARG A 492 12.91 8.52 19.12
CA ARG A 492 12.15 8.16 20.31
C ARG A 492 13.01 8.29 21.58
N ASP A 493 14.17 7.65 21.56
CA ASP A 493 15.05 7.52 22.74
C ASP A 493 15.70 8.87 23.11
N ARG A 494 15.86 9.77 22.13
CA ARG A 494 16.28 11.17 22.34
C ARG A 494 15.12 12.13 22.65
N CYS A 495 13.90 11.63 22.74
CA CYS A 495 12.71 12.40 23.10
C CYS A 495 12.40 13.55 22.13
N LEU A 496 12.54 13.33 20.82
CA LEU A 496 12.48 14.42 19.81
C LEU A 496 11.07 14.78 19.33
N TYR A 497 10.05 13.98 19.65
CA TYR A 497 8.65 14.23 19.30
C TYR A 497 7.72 13.82 20.45
N THR A 498 6.48 14.30 20.38
CA THR A 498 5.43 14.13 21.41
C THR A 498 4.29 13.22 20.96
N SER A 499 4.10 13.07 19.65
CA SER A 499 3.11 12.17 19.06
C SER A 499 3.51 11.77 17.64
N ILE A 500 3.02 10.62 17.20
CA ILE A 500 3.30 10.02 15.90
C ILE A 500 2.11 9.17 15.45
N THR A 501 1.80 9.19 14.15
CA THR A 501 0.83 8.29 13.51
C THR A 501 1.25 8.00 12.06
N ASP A 502 0.74 6.91 11.50
CA ASP A 502 0.98 6.56 10.10
C ASP A 502 0.11 7.38 9.13
N ASN A 503 0.56 7.49 7.89
CA ASN A 503 -0.28 8.00 6.80
C ASN A 503 -0.79 6.82 5.96
N GLY A 504 -1.97 6.31 6.31
CA GLY A 504 -2.68 5.26 5.58
C GLY A 504 -3.83 5.83 4.73
N ALA A 505 -5.03 5.28 4.94
CA ALA A 505 -6.26 5.70 4.29
C ALA A 505 -6.55 7.20 4.52
N GLY A 506 -6.91 7.92 3.44
CA GLY A 506 -7.11 9.38 3.47
C GLY A 506 -5.83 10.21 3.70
N GLY A 507 -4.66 9.58 3.84
CA GLY A 507 -3.36 10.26 3.81
C GLY A 507 -3.14 11.27 4.94
N ILE A 508 -2.60 12.44 4.56
CA ILE A 508 -2.33 13.52 5.51
C ILE A 508 -3.61 14.16 6.06
N SER A 509 -4.72 14.09 5.31
CA SER A 509 -6.03 14.55 5.76
C SER A 509 -6.48 13.85 7.04
N CYS A 510 -6.51 12.52 7.05
CA CYS A 510 -6.95 11.77 8.22
C CYS A 510 -5.91 11.82 9.35
N SER A 511 -4.65 11.51 9.07
CA SER A 511 -3.59 11.47 10.09
C SER A 511 -3.39 12.79 10.85
N VAL A 512 -3.32 13.93 10.15
CA VAL A 512 -3.18 15.24 10.81
C VAL A 512 -4.46 15.60 11.56
N ALA A 513 -5.64 15.38 10.97
CA ALA A 513 -6.91 15.69 11.62
C ALA A 513 -7.19 14.82 12.86
N GLU A 514 -6.73 13.57 12.88
CA GLU A 514 -6.81 12.67 14.02
C GLU A 514 -5.88 13.13 15.14
N MET A 515 -4.61 13.41 14.83
CA MET A 515 -3.66 13.97 15.80
C MET A 515 -4.12 15.34 16.33
N ALA A 516 -4.78 16.16 15.50
CA ALA A 516 -5.31 17.45 15.91
C ALA A 516 -6.38 17.35 17.01
N ARG A 517 -6.98 16.17 17.24
CA ARG A 517 -7.88 15.93 18.38
C ARG A 517 -7.15 15.95 19.73
N GLU A 518 -5.84 15.68 19.73
CA GLU A 518 -5.00 15.67 20.94
C GLU A 518 -4.77 17.08 21.48
N CYS A 519 -4.69 18.08 20.58
CA CYS A 519 -4.43 19.49 20.91
C CYS A 519 -5.58 20.46 20.60
N ASN A 520 -6.64 19.98 19.95
CA ASN A 520 -7.80 20.74 19.48
C ASN A 520 -7.52 21.74 18.34
N GLY A 521 -6.72 21.37 17.33
CA GLY A 521 -6.57 22.21 16.13
C GLY A 521 -5.30 21.96 15.32
N CYS A 522 -5.31 22.39 14.06
CA CYS A 522 -4.11 22.39 13.21
C CYS A 522 -4.18 23.45 12.10
N HIS A 523 -3.01 23.86 11.63
CA HIS A 523 -2.82 24.68 10.43
C HIS A 523 -1.74 24.03 9.53
N VAL A 524 -2.14 23.61 8.34
CA VAL A 524 -1.30 22.91 7.36
C VAL A 524 -1.04 23.77 6.13
N PHE A 525 0.17 23.70 5.57
CA PHE A 525 0.63 24.36 4.35
C PHE A 525 0.91 23.30 3.27
N LEU A 526 0.01 23.14 2.30
CA LEU A 526 0.12 22.12 1.25
C LEU A 526 1.26 22.40 0.26
N ASP A 527 1.64 23.67 0.06
CA ASP A 527 2.75 24.06 -0.81
C ASP A 527 4.13 23.63 -0.27
N LYS A 528 4.19 23.25 1.01
CA LYS A 528 5.40 22.68 1.63
C LYS A 528 5.48 21.16 1.51
N VAL A 529 4.40 20.48 1.12
CA VAL A 529 4.39 19.02 1.06
C VAL A 529 5.29 18.54 -0.07
N PRO A 530 6.25 17.61 0.17
CA PRO A 530 7.14 17.15 -0.87
C PRO A 530 6.40 16.27 -1.88
N LEU A 531 6.39 16.68 -3.15
CA LEU A 531 5.65 16.00 -4.22
C LEU A 531 6.57 15.13 -5.10
N LYS A 532 6.06 14.00 -5.60
CA LYS A 532 6.72 13.17 -6.62
C LYS A 532 6.84 13.91 -7.95
N TYR A 533 5.82 14.70 -8.30
CA TYR A 533 5.77 15.52 -9.50
C TYR A 533 4.97 16.81 -9.24
N PRO A 534 5.36 17.93 -9.87
CA PRO A 534 4.65 19.19 -9.72
C PRO A 534 3.26 19.15 -10.38
N GLY A 535 2.38 20.08 -10.00
CA GLY A 535 1.07 20.27 -10.63
C GLY A 535 -0.08 19.45 -10.03
N MET A 536 0.12 18.81 -8.87
CA MET A 536 -0.98 18.18 -8.14
C MET A 536 -1.96 19.21 -7.59
N ALA A 537 -3.25 18.90 -7.64
CA ALA A 537 -4.28 19.75 -7.05
C ALA A 537 -4.22 19.71 -5.51
N PRO A 538 -4.69 20.76 -4.81
CA PRO A 538 -4.69 20.80 -3.34
C PRO A 538 -5.39 19.58 -2.70
N TRP A 539 -6.56 19.20 -3.22
CA TRP A 539 -7.28 18.04 -2.73
C TRP A 539 -6.49 16.74 -2.95
N GLU A 540 -5.83 16.58 -4.09
CA GLU A 540 -4.98 15.40 -4.40
C GLU A 540 -3.81 15.29 -3.43
N ILE A 541 -3.15 16.41 -3.11
CA ILE A 541 -2.04 16.43 -2.14
C ILE A 541 -2.55 16.03 -0.75
N TRP A 542 -3.70 16.56 -0.36
CA TRP A 542 -4.27 16.40 0.98
C TRP A 542 -4.78 14.99 1.26
N VAL A 543 -5.45 14.34 0.28
CA VAL A 543 -6.04 13.00 0.47
C VAL A 543 -5.20 11.85 -0.11
N SER A 544 -4.06 12.15 -0.74
CA SER A 544 -3.18 11.13 -1.31
C SER A 544 -2.78 10.08 -0.28
N GLU A 545 -2.92 8.81 -0.65
CA GLU A 545 -2.57 7.64 0.15
C GLU A 545 -1.17 7.09 -0.21
N SER A 546 -0.28 7.94 -0.74
CA SER A 546 1.12 7.59 -1.00
C SER A 546 1.77 6.88 0.18
N GLN A 547 2.58 5.87 -0.10
CA GLN A 547 3.07 4.96 0.93
C GLN A 547 4.34 5.49 1.63
N GLU A 548 4.73 4.79 2.70
CA GLU A 548 5.95 5.05 3.50
C GLU A 548 6.03 6.43 4.15
N ARG A 549 4.90 6.94 4.66
CA ARG A 549 4.87 8.25 5.33
C ARG A 549 4.34 8.12 6.76
N MET A 550 4.88 8.98 7.63
CA MET A 550 4.42 9.18 9.01
C MET A 550 4.23 10.67 9.28
N THR A 551 3.26 11.01 10.14
CA THR A 551 3.09 12.36 10.69
C THR A 551 3.56 12.39 12.13
N LEU A 552 4.36 13.40 12.47
CA LEU A 552 4.90 13.61 13.81
C LEU A 552 4.57 15.01 14.35
N ALA A 553 4.35 15.08 15.66
CA ALA A 553 4.29 16.33 16.42
C ALA A 553 5.66 16.59 17.06
N VAL A 554 6.37 17.62 16.57
CA VAL A 554 7.75 17.92 16.96
C VAL A 554 7.81 19.26 17.71
N PRO A 555 8.24 19.28 18.99
CA PRO A 555 8.38 20.53 19.74
C PRO A 555 9.37 21.51 19.07
N PRO A 556 9.12 22.82 19.12
CA PRO A 556 10.00 23.82 18.49
C PRO A 556 11.47 23.71 18.90
N GLU A 557 11.74 23.43 20.17
CA GLU A 557 13.08 23.27 20.72
C GLU A 557 13.80 21.98 20.28
N LYS A 558 13.07 21.04 19.68
CA LYS A 558 13.59 19.76 19.18
C LYS A 558 13.67 19.69 17.65
N LEU A 559 13.12 20.67 16.95
CA LEU A 559 12.99 20.62 15.51
C LEU A 559 14.33 20.45 14.78
N ASP A 560 15.31 21.28 15.09
CA ASP A 560 16.61 21.25 14.39
C ASP A 560 17.32 19.90 14.60
N GLU A 561 17.33 19.41 15.85
CA GLU A 561 17.90 18.10 16.21
C GLU A 561 17.19 16.95 15.49
N PHE A 562 15.86 17.01 15.39
CA PHE A 562 15.05 16.01 14.70
C PHE A 562 15.31 15.98 13.19
N MET A 563 15.34 17.15 12.55
CA MET A 563 15.58 17.27 11.11
C MET A 563 17.00 16.84 10.74
N GLU A 564 17.99 17.19 11.55
CA GLU A 564 19.38 16.76 11.35
C GLU A 564 19.49 15.23 11.46
N LEU A 565 18.88 14.62 12.49
CA LEU A 565 18.87 13.18 12.66
C LEU A 565 18.30 12.46 11.42
N LEU A 566 17.12 12.86 10.94
CA LEU A 566 16.50 12.23 9.77
C LEU A 566 17.34 12.40 8.50
N ALA A 567 17.96 13.56 8.31
CA ALA A 567 18.89 13.79 7.20
C ALA A 567 20.10 12.85 7.26
N THR A 568 20.69 12.60 8.44
CA THR A 568 21.81 11.64 8.57
C THR A 568 21.44 10.20 8.24
N ARG A 569 20.14 9.87 8.28
CA ARG A 569 19.59 8.55 7.95
C ARG A 569 19.00 8.46 6.54
N ASP A 570 19.20 9.50 5.73
CA ASP A 570 18.63 9.60 4.38
C ASP A 570 17.10 9.43 4.38
N VAL A 571 16.45 10.00 5.40
CA VAL A 571 14.99 10.06 5.54
C VAL A 571 14.55 11.49 5.25
N GLU A 572 13.78 11.69 4.18
CA GLU A 572 13.22 12.99 3.84
C GLU A 572 12.17 13.38 4.91
N ALA A 573 12.29 14.59 5.44
CA ALA A 573 11.39 15.14 6.43
C ALA A 573 11.06 16.58 6.07
N THR A 574 9.83 17.01 6.30
CA THR A 574 9.39 18.35 5.96
C THR A 574 8.37 18.87 6.96
N VAL A 575 8.58 20.10 7.41
CA VAL A 575 7.61 20.83 8.23
C VAL A 575 6.47 21.30 7.34
N ILE A 576 5.30 20.70 7.52
CA ILE A 576 4.11 20.98 6.71
C ILE A 576 3.06 21.80 7.46
N GLY A 577 3.28 22.12 8.73
CA GLY A 577 2.27 22.84 9.51
C GLY A 577 2.61 23.00 10.98
N LYS A 578 1.60 23.41 11.76
CA LYS A 578 1.64 23.48 13.22
C LYS A 578 0.32 22.99 13.81
N PHE A 579 0.41 22.31 14.94
CA PHE A 579 -0.73 22.01 15.78
C PHE A 579 -1.17 23.27 16.55
N THR A 580 -2.47 23.43 16.72
CA THR A 580 -3.11 24.60 17.37
C THR A 580 -4.18 24.13 18.35
N ASP A 581 -4.86 25.07 19.01
CA ASP A 581 -5.97 24.85 19.95
C ASP A 581 -7.27 25.56 19.52
N THR A 582 -7.36 25.94 18.23
CA THR A 582 -8.44 26.80 17.68
C THR A 582 -9.80 26.10 17.53
N GLY A 583 -9.86 24.78 17.71
CA GLY A 583 -11.02 23.94 17.43
C GLY A 583 -11.22 23.63 15.94
N ARG A 584 -10.28 24.01 15.07
CA ARG A 584 -10.44 23.96 13.61
C ARG A 584 -9.24 23.31 12.92
N CYS A 585 -9.53 22.60 11.83
CA CYS A 585 -8.54 22.11 10.88
C CYS A 585 -8.47 23.09 9.70
N VAL A 586 -7.40 23.88 9.66
CA VAL A 586 -7.16 24.87 8.61
C VAL A 586 -6.07 24.36 7.67
N VAL A 587 -6.35 24.37 6.37
CA VAL A 587 -5.41 23.96 5.32
C VAL A 587 -5.26 25.10 4.34
N GLU A 588 -4.01 25.47 4.07
CA GLU A 588 -3.61 26.56 3.21
C GLU A 588 -2.80 26.02 2.02
N TYR A 589 -2.97 26.63 0.85
CA TYR A 589 -2.16 26.38 -0.33
C TYR A 589 -1.81 27.70 -1.01
N ASN A 590 -0.52 27.98 -1.15
CA ASN A 590 -0.02 29.22 -1.78
C ASN A 590 -0.66 30.50 -1.20
N GLY A 591 -0.79 30.58 0.13
CA GLY A 591 -1.37 31.74 0.82
C GLY A 591 -2.91 31.80 0.83
N THR A 592 -3.59 30.83 0.22
CA THR A 592 -5.06 30.76 0.19
C THR A 592 -5.56 29.63 1.08
N ILE A 593 -6.52 29.91 1.97
CA ILE A 593 -7.18 28.87 2.77
C ILE A 593 -8.06 28.04 1.83
N VAL A 594 -7.75 26.75 1.72
CA VAL A 594 -8.47 25.80 0.86
C VAL A 594 -9.37 24.86 1.65
N MET A 595 -9.19 24.76 2.97
CA MET A 595 -10.10 24.07 3.87
C MET A 595 -10.08 24.74 5.24
N ASP A 596 -11.26 24.93 5.82
CA ASP A 596 -11.43 25.45 7.18
C ASP A 596 -12.67 24.82 7.83
N VAL A 597 -12.49 23.68 8.50
CA VAL A 597 -13.59 22.90 9.08
C VAL A 597 -13.39 22.74 10.58
N GLY A 598 -14.48 22.86 11.35
CA GLY A 598 -14.47 22.58 12.79
C GLY A 598 -14.20 21.10 13.06
N LEU A 599 -13.26 20.79 13.97
CA LEU A 599 -12.84 19.42 14.25
C LEU A 599 -14.00 18.53 14.71
N THR A 600 -14.92 19.07 15.51
CA THR A 600 -16.12 18.35 15.96
C THR A 600 -16.98 17.91 14.79
N PHE A 601 -17.20 18.77 13.79
CA PHE A 601 -17.99 18.40 12.61
C PHE A 601 -17.25 17.38 11.74
N LEU A 602 -15.95 17.60 11.50
CA LEU A 602 -15.11 16.70 10.71
C LEU A 602 -15.16 15.26 11.26
N HIS A 603 -15.09 15.09 12.59
CA HIS A 603 -15.04 13.77 13.20
C HIS A 603 -16.40 13.18 13.61
N ASP A 604 -17.33 14.01 14.08
CA ASP A 604 -18.57 13.57 14.73
C ASP A 604 -19.84 14.08 14.01
N GLY A 605 -19.69 14.73 12.85
CA GLY A 605 -20.82 15.23 12.03
C GLY A 605 -21.53 14.18 11.18
N LEU A 606 -21.01 12.94 11.14
CA LEU A 606 -21.57 11.83 10.38
C LEU A 606 -22.99 11.47 10.90
N PRO A 607 -24.03 11.44 10.04
CA PRO A 607 -25.37 11.01 10.44
C PRO A 607 -25.42 9.55 10.91
N VAL A 608 -26.16 9.28 11.98
CA VAL A 608 -26.35 7.92 12.52
C VAL A 608 -27.29 7.13 11.62
N LYS A 609 -26.88 5.92 11.22
CA LYS A 609 -27.71 4.96 10.48
C LYS A 609 -28.19 3.86 11.41
N PHE A 610 -29.43 3.39 11.22
CA PHE A 610 -29.98 2.25 11.94
C PHE A 610 -30.07 1.04 11.02
N LEU A 611 -29.35 -0.02 11.37
CA LEU A 611 -29.28 -1.25 10.58
C LEU A 611 -30.36 -2.24 11.04
N LYS A 612 -30.96 -2.95 10.08
CA LYS A 612 -31.89 -4.05 10.33
C LYS A 612 -31.41 -5.31 9.65
N THR A 613 -31.40 -6.43 10.35
CA THR A 613 -30.95 -7.70 9.79
C THR A 613 -32.08 -8.70 9.57
N SER A 614 -31.80 -9.73 8.79
CA SER A 614 -32.66 -10.91 8.68
C SER A 614 -31.80 -12.17 8.69
N PRO A 615 -32.24 -13.26 9.33
CA PRO A 615 -31.43 -14.47 9.44
C PRO A 615 -31.17 -15.06 8.05
N PRO A 616 -29.95 -15.55 7.76
CA PRO A 616 -29.68 -16.22 6.50
C PRO A 616 -30.52 -17.50 6.39
N GLY A 617 -30.91 -17.86 5.17
CA GLY A 617 -31.61 -19.12 4.91
C GLY A 617 -30.79 -20.31 5.41
N LYS A 618 -31.39 -21.21 6.21
CA LYS A 618 -30.72 -22.44 6.65
C LYS A 618 -30.56 -23.38 5.46
N GLY A 619 -29.33 -23.57 5.00
CA GLY A 619 -28.99 -24.68 4.10
C GLY A 619 -29.40 -26.00 4.75
N LYS A 620 -30.01 -26.91 4.00
CA LYS A 620 -30.31 -28.25 4.52
C LYS A 620 -28.98 -29.01 4.63
N ALA A 621 -28.59 -29.35 5.85
CA ALA A 621 -27.52 -30.32 6.04
C ALA A 621 -27.97 -31.66 5.42
N GLY A 622 -27.19 -32.16 4.45
CA GLY A 622 -27.38 -33.51 3.95
C GLY A 622 -27.04 -34.56 5.01
N PRO A 623 -27.45 -35.83 4.83
CA PRO A 623 -26.99 -36.90 5.69
C PRO A 623 -25.45 -36.98 5.68
N LEU A 624 -24.85 -37.34 6.82
CA LEU A 624 -23.42 -37.65 6.86
C LEU A 624 -23.13 -38.83 5.91
N PRO A 625 -22.06 -38.77 5.11
CA PRO A 625 -21.66 -39.92 4.29
C PRO A 625 -21.29 -41.11 5.18
N GLN A 626 -21.55 -42.34 4.68
CA GLN A 626 -21.10 -43.55 5.36
C GLN A 626 -19.57 -43.62 5.35
N VAL A 627 -18.98 -44.03 6.47
CA VAL A 627 -17.52 -44.19 6.59
C VAL A 627 -17.12 -45.48 5.87
N PRO A 628 -16.21 -45.43 4.88
CA PRO A 628 -15.69 -46.62 4.21
C PRO A 628 -14.91 -47.52 5.18
N GLU A 629 -14.90 -48.84 4.94
CA GLU A 629 -14.09 -49.78 5.74
C GLU A 629 -12.57 -49.59 5.53
N ASN A 630 -12.16 -49.24 4.30
CA ASN A 630 -10.77 -48.90 3.98
C ASN A 630 -10.58 -47.37 3.91
N LEU A 631 -9.75 -46.85 4.81
CA LEU A 631 -9.47 -45.42 4.91
C LEU A 631 -8.22 -44.98 4.13
N GLU A 632 -7.47 -45.89 3.49
CA GLU A 632 -6.22 -45.56 2.79
C GLU A 632 -6.45 -44.52 1.69
N GLU A 633 -7.37 -44.78 0.76
CA GLU A 633 -7.71 -43.83 -0.31
C GLU A 633 -8.28 -42.53 0.24
N THR A 634 -9.09 -42.61 1.30
CA THR A 634 -9.67 -41.43 1.96
C THR A 634 -8.57 -40.56 2.57
N LEU A 635 -7.61 -41.16 3.27
CA LEU A 635 -6.48 -40.46 3.88
C LEU A 635 -5.58 -39.84 2.81
N LEU A 636 -5.21 -40.60 1.77
CA LEU A 636 -4.41 -40.08 0.66
C LEU A 636 -5.13 -38.94 -0.08
N SER A 637 -6.45 -39.03 -0.24
CA SER A 637 -7.28 -37.95 -0.80
C SER A 637 -7.28 -36.72 0.10
N MET A 638 -7.43 -36.90 1.42
CA MET A 638 -7.35 -35.82 2.39
C MET A 638 -5.99 -35.12 2.37
N LEU A 639 -4.88 -35.88 2.35
CA LEU A 639 -3.53 -35.32 2.30
C LEU A 639 -3.24 -34.53 1.01
N LYS A 640 -3.92 -34.86 -0.10
CA LYS A 640 -3.87 -34.11 -1.36
C LYS A 640 -4.66 -32.79 -1.31
N ARG A 641 -5.55 -32.59 -0.33
CA ARG A 641 -6.33 -31.34 -0.23
C ARG A 641 -5.38 -30.18 0.03
N LYS A 642 -5.56 -29.10 -0.73
CA LYS A 642 -4.74 -27.89 -0.60
C LYS A 642 -4.81 -27.25 0.79
N ASN A 643 -5.88 -27.47 1.55
CA ASN A 643 -6.00 -27.00 2.94
C ASN A 643 -5.27 -27.89 3.96
N ILE A 644 -4.72 -29.04 3.55
CA ILE A 644 -4.02 -29.99 4.43
C ILE A 644 -2.54 -30.16 4.02
N CYS A 645 -2.24 -30.07 2.72
CA CYS A 645 -0.87 -30.26 2.22
C CYS A 645 0.14 -29.27 2.83
N SER A 646 1.44 -29.53 2.64
CA SER A 646 2.49 -28.63 3.10
C SER A 646 2.36 -27.22 2.51
N LYS A 647 2.69 -26.20 3.32
CA LYS A 647 2.82 -24.80 2.91
C LYS A 647 4.27 -24.33 2.85
N GLU A 648 5.21 -25.29 2.83
CA GLU A 648 6.65 -25.03 2.74
C GLU A 648 7.00 -24.05 1.62
N PHE A 649 6.34 -24.18 0.45
CA PHE A 649 6.60 -23.32 -0.70
C PHE A 649 6.43 -21.82 -0.39
N ILE A 650 5.61 -21.45 0.60
CA ILE A 650 5.49 -20.06 1.06
C ILE A 650 6.63 -19.74 2.04
N SER A 651 6.78 -20.56 3.08
CA SER A 651 7.69 -20.26 4.19
C SER A 651 9.17 -20.24 3.81
N ILE A 652 9.60 -21.00 2.80
CA ILE A 652 11.00 -20.94 2.32
C ILE A 652 11.36 -19.62 1.61
N GLN A 653 10.36 -18.85 1.17
CA GLN A 653 10.57 -17.58 0.47
C GLN A 653 10.70 -16.40 1.45
N TYR A 654 10.27 -16.60 2.69
CA TYR A 654 10.28 -15.55 3.70
C TYR A 654 11.45 -15.72 4.64
N ASP A 655 12.15 -14.60 4.88
CA ASP A 655 13.14 -14.56 5.92
C ASP A 655 12.46 -14.83 7.27
N HIS A 656 13.09 -15.69 8.06
CA HIS A 656 12.66 -16.04 9.41
C HIS A 656 13.84 -16.08 10.39
N THR A 657 14.97 -15.46 10.01
CA THR A 657 16.23 -15.54 10.75
C THR A 657 16.85 -14.19 11.08
N VAL A 658 16.51 -13.14 10.32
CA VAL A 658 16.90 -11.75 10.58
C VAL A 658 16.51 -11.34 12.01
N LEU A 659 17.32 -10.45 12.59
CA LEU A 659 17.36 -10.08 14.02
C LEU A 659 17.96 -11.15 14.95
N GLY A 660 18.20 -12.38 14.48
CA GLY A 660 18.86 -13.43 15.27
C GLY A 660 18.05 -13.93 16.48
N GLY A 661 16.76 -13.59 16.53
CA GLY A 661 15.86 -13.92 17.65
C GLY A 661 15.06 -15.23 17.50
N HIS A 662 15.20 -15.93 16.37
CA HIS A 662 14.44 -17.16 16.11
C HIS A 662 14.97 -18.33 16.94
N VAL A 663 14.05 -19.10 17.55
CA VAL A 663 14.38 -20.33 18.28
C VAL A 663 13.90 -21.55 17.48
N LEU A 664 12.66 -21.51 16.97
CA LEU A 664 12.08 -22.53 16.12
C LEU A 664 11.62 -21.90 14.80
N GLY A 665 12.18 -22.38 13.69
CA GLY A 665 11.76 -21.96 12.36
C GLY A 665 10.38 -22.52 11.96
N PRO A 666 9.79 -21.98 10.88
CA PRO A 666 8.53 -22.49 10.31
C PRO A 666 8.59 -23.95 9.86
N LEU A 667 9.79 -24.42 9.48
CA LEU A 667 10.02 -25.76 8.94
C LEU A 667 10.87 -26.56 9.92
N GLN A 668 10.31 -27.65 10.44
CA GLN A 668 10.90 -28.41 11.53
C GLN A 668 11.14 -29.87 11.15
N GLY A 669 12.18 -30.46 11.74
CA GLY A 669 12.55 -31.87 11.52
C GLY A 669 13.11 -32.17 10.12
N THR A 670 13.46 -33.44 9.89
CA THR A 670 14.07 -33.91 8.63
C THR A 670 13.14 -33.78 7.41
N GLY A 671 11.83 -33.75 7.65
CA GLY A 671 10.82 -33.61 6.60
C GLY A 671 10.39 -32.17 6.30
N ARG A 672 11.02 -31.15 6.92
CA ARG A 672 10.62 -29.74 6.78
C ARG A 672 9.13 -29.53 7.01
N VAL A 673 8.63 -30.11 8.10
CA VAL A 673 7.21 -30.06 8.43
C VAL A 673 6.89 -28.64 8.89
N GLN A 674 5.82 -28.07 8.32
CA GLN A 674 5.30 -26.79 8.77
C GLN A 674 4.89 -26.90 10.25
N GLY A 675 5.58 -26.15 11.12
CA GLY A 675 5.34 -26.12 12.56
C GLY A 675 4.99 -24.72 13.05
N VAL A 676 4.72 -24.62 14.35
CA VAL A 676 4.60 -23.32 15.02
C VAL A 676 5.99 -22.74 15.19
N ALA A 677 6.25 -21.59 14.60
CA ALA A 677 7.51 -20.87 14.79
C ALA A 677 7.52 -20.11 16.13
N SER A 678 8.71 -19.97 16.74
CA SER A 678 8.91 -19.27 18.01
C SER A 678 10.21 -18.50 18.07
#